data_AF-A0A3B9ZEB8-F1
#
_entry.id   AF-A0A3B9ZEB8-F1
#
_cell.length_a   1.000
_cell.length_b   1.000
_cell.length_c   1.000
_cell.angle_alpha   90.00
_cell.angle_beta   90.00
_cell.angle_gamma   90.00
#
_symmetry.space_group_name_H-M   'P 1'
#
loop_
_entity.id
_entity.type
_entity.pdbx_description
1 polymer ?
#
loop_
_entity_poly.entity_id
_entity_poly.type
_entity_poly.pdbx_seq_one_letter_code
_entity_poly.pdbx_strand_id
1 'polypeptide(L)'
;MSMRNKPHYYLNQEGTFVIENYHMAKPFSSFFPGIAGVWGIPLWAFYVNRGQAIASFGIKDKDHPILEFYPANKAYQFTSLLGFRTFIKIAKGKKDIFYDAFHNGASSLCFDIENKMYINASELKLKELNRTLGLEVEVEYFSIPNDNYAALARRLFVRNVSKHTAALEFLDGLPQIIPYGMNTFLLKEMSRTIEAWMDVENLENGIAYLRLRQDPADRPEVAHISEGNFYAAFDGQSLIAPIVDPRLIFGSVSDFTYPQSFMSKAAFRYPHKQLTTSRTPCSFAYRAIKLKPHQVYSLYSLIGSMDSLQKLKLNAKRITSKDYFFRKQAENRKVITDIESVVETHSSSKSLDFYTRQNFLDNVLRGGCPVAMDTKSGKINIQLFSRKHGDPERDYNRFLLEPTYLSQGNGNYRDANQNRRSDIWFNPAVKESGLFTFFNLLQADGYNPLILKPDQFLFQGRPESFNRFFKSEDAKKVKKLLEKPFTPGELFFFIEHTLFKGLKVFEKKEEFLSIILAHSARILSAEHGEGFWIDHWAYCLDLLEAYISLYPEKLQHILVEHKEFTFFDNSEVLRPRSERYVVKDAKVFQYHSVVNNHAKLAMIKKRGSLAHVMRARRGQGDIYKTSLFVKMLVVIANKFSSLDPCGVGVEMEANKPNWYDALNGLPGLLGSSTCETFELKRWLIFIKENLANMALGNGYSILLPVEAYDLLRGLGILARSEVNEYDFWDKSHALREEYLKRTLMGFEGQEIAVSLSEVDSIAESFLKKIDSGLKKAYDTTRKLYFSYFINEVTEYENVEAHEHGHCVKPKEFSQKPLPLFLEGIVHSLRVTEDQAEAKKIFQSVRGSPLYDRKLRMYKVNAPLKDMPEEIGRCRVFTPGWLENESIWLHMEYKYILELLKNGLYDEFFEDFKNVLIPFQNPERYGRSILENSSFLVSSAFPDETLHGNGFVARLSGSTAEFISIWLLMCVGKKPFYLDKDKKLCLEFKPALPSWLFSQKAQNGLPKNTFAFKFLTKTLVVYHNQKRKDTFGPQAAKMKEITITYGDTTASVIAASVISSPAAQNIREGKASRIDIVLS
;
A
#
# COMPACT_ATOMS: atom_id res chain seq x y z
N MET A 1 19.05 29.46 -24.87
CA MET A 1 17.65 29.03 -24.66
C MET A 1 16.89 30.16 -23.98
N SER A 2 15.77 30.62 -24.55
CA SER A 2 14.97 31.68 -23.91
C SER A 2 14.40 31.17 -22.58
N MET A 3 14.10 32.06 -21.63
CA MET A 3 13.48 31.71 -20.34
C MET A 3 12.13 30.96 -20.49
N ARG A 4 11.52 30.92 -21.69
CA ARG A 4 10.22 30.26 -21.93
C ARG A 4 10.27 28.72 -22.00
N ASN A 5 11.46 28.11 -22.02
CA ASN A 5 11.62 26.66 -22.22
C ASN A 5 11.97 25.86 -20.96
N LYS A 6 11.89 26.47 -19.76
CA LYS A 6 12.13 25.76 -18.50
C LYS A 6 10.81 25.18 -17.95
N PRO A 7 10.85 24.02 -17.28
CA PRO A 7 9.69 23.52 -16.57
C PRO A 7 9.38 24.41 -15.36
N HIS A 8 8.10 24.62 -15.09
CA HIS A 8 7.63 25.39 -13.93
C HIS A 8 6.55 24.60 -13.20
N TYR A 9 6.59 24.62 -11.87
CA TYR A 9 5.81 23.73 -11.01
C TYR A 9 5.02 24.53 -10.00
N TYR A 10 3.73 24.25 -9.84
CA TYR A 10 2.92 24.87 -8.81
C TYR A 10 1.70 24.04 -8.43
N LEU A 11 1.17 24.27 -7.23
CA LEU A 11 -0.10 23.74 -6.76
C LEU A 11 -1.16 24.84 -6.85
N ASN A 12 -2.26 24.60 -7.55
CA ASN A 12 -3.35 25.57 -7.63
C ASN A 12 -4.29 25.51 -6.40
N GLN A 13 -5.31 26.37 -6.35
CA GLN A 13 -6.22 26.47 -5.21
C GLN A 13 -7.14 25.25 -5.08
N GLU A 14 -7.41 24.56 -6.18
CA GLU A 14 -8.26 23.38 -6.27
C GLU A 14 -7.55 22.08 -5.88
N GLY A 15 -6.23 22.12 -5.65
CA GLY A 15 -5.44 20.93 -5.29
C GLY A 15 -4.82 20.18 -6.47
N THR A 16 -4.85 20.78 -7.66
CA THR A 16 -4.18 20.27 -8.86
C THR A 16 -2.73 20.71 -8.89
N PHE A 17 -1.83 19.73 -9.00
CA PHE A 17 -0.42 19.98 -9.23
C PHE A 17 -0.18 20.18 -10.74
N VAL A 18 0.47 21.29 -11.10
CA VAL A 18 0.68 21.68 -12.50
C VAL A 18 2.16 21.71 -12.82
N ILE A 19 2.51 21.09 -13.95
CA ILE A 19 3.86 21.14 -14.55
C ILE A 19 3.74 21.78 -15.93
N GLU A 20 4.24 22.99 -16.07
CA GLU A 20 4.41 23.65 -17.36
C GLU A 20 5.68 23.13 -18.04
N ASN A 21 5.66 23.01 -19.37
CA ASN A 21 6.73 22.42 -20.18
C ASN A 21 7.17 21.03 -19.68
N TYR A 22 6.21 20.18 -19.31
CA TYR A 22 6.44 18.91 -18.62
C TYR A 22 7.34 17.91 -19.38
N HIS A 23 7.42 18.01 -20.71
CA HIS A 23 8.35 17.21 -21.51
C HIS A 23 9.83 17.51 -21.20
N MET A 24 10.12 18.72 -20.72
CA MET A 24 11.45 19.18 -20.33
C MET A 24 11.75 18.94 -18.85
N ALA A 25 10.73 18.56 -18.06
CA ALA A 25 10.91 18.18 -16.67
C ALA A 25 11.67 16.85 -16.54
N LYS A 26 12.29 16.64 -15.37
CA LYS A 26 12.88 15.37 -14.97
C LYS A 26 11.87 14.22 -15.20
N PRO A 27 12.28 13.07 -15.74
CA PRO A 27 11.37 11.97 -15.98
C PRO A 27 10.81 11.43 -14.65
N PHE A 28 9.51 11.15 -14.62
CA PHE A 28 8.87 10.46 -13.51
C PHE A 28 7.72 9.59 -14.02
N SER A 29 7.32 8.60 -13.22
CA SER A 29 6.09 7.82 -13.42
C SER A 29 5.15 7.94 -12.23
N SER A 30 3.85 7.84 -12.47
CA SER A 30 2.80 7.72 -11.46
C SER A 30 1.62 6.94 -12.05
N PHE A 31 0.49 6.85 -11.34
CA PHE A 31 -0.63 5.99 -11.74
C PHE A 31 -1.99 6.50 -11.25
N PHE A 32 -3.04 6.03 -11.92
CA PHE A 32 -4.41 6.17 -11.44
C PHE A 32 -4.64 5.23 -10.25
N PRO A 33 -5.46 5.62 -9.25
CA PRO A 33 -5.69 4.80 -8.05
C PRO A 33 -6.15 3.36 -8.34
N GLY A 34 -6.85 3.13 -9.46
CA GLY A 34 -7.44 1.84 -9.77
C GLY A 34 -8.64 1.49 -8.88
N ILE A 35 -9.32 2.51 -8.36
CA ILE A 35 -10.56 2.39 -7.58
C ILE A 35 -11.74 2.68 -8.52
N ALA A 36 -12.62 1.70 -8.69
CA ALA A 36 -13.86 1.86 -9.45
C ALA A 36 -15.11 1.97 -8.56
N GLY A 37 -14.94 2.17 -7.25
CA GLY A 37 -16.04 2.13 -6.27
C GLY A 37 -16.46 0.69 -5.90
N VAL A 38 -17.37 0.57 -4.93
CA VAL A 38 -17.80 -0.72 -4.37
C VAL A 38 -18.42 -1.64 -5.42
N TRP A 39 -19.15 -1.05 -6.38
CA TRP A 39 -19.90 -1.77 -7.41
C TRP A 39 -19.37 -1.49 -8.82
N GLY A 40 -18.08 -1.18 -8.94
CA GLY A 40 -17.41 -1.04 -10.22
C GLY A 40 -16.29 -2.06 -10.41
N ILE A 41 -15.95 -2.33 -11.67
CA ILE A 41 -14.84 -3.19 -12.05
C ILE A 41 -13.59 -2.31 -12.31
N PRO A 42 -12.47 -2.51 -11.58
CA PRO A 42 -11.31 -1.63 -11.68
C PRO A 42 -10.42 -1.92 -12.89
N LEU A 43 -9.63 -0.91 -13.26
CA LEU A 43 -8.50 -1.01 -14.16
C LEU A 43 -7.24 -0.41 -13.53
N TRP A 44 -6.08 -0.86 -13.96
CA TRP A 44 -4.81 -0.21 -13.63
C TRP A 44 -4.36 0.65 -14.81
N ALA A 45 -3.82 1.85 -14.54
CA ALA A 45 -3.26 2.73 -15.56
C ALA A 45 -2.05 3.49 -15.02
N PHE A 46 -0.92 3.37 -15.70
CA PHE A 46 0.35 4.03 -15.38
C PHE A 46 0.64 5.12 -16.41
N TYR A 47 1.19 6.23 -15.94
CA TYR A 47 1.54 7.37 -16.78
C TYR A 47 2.93 7.92 -16.46
N VAL A 48 3.53 8.58 -17.44
CA VAL A 48 4.81 9.28 -17.35
C VAL A 48 4.67 10.70 -17.89
N ASN A 49 5.65 11.57 -17.69
CA ASN A 49 5.64 12.93 -18.25
C ASN A 49 6.22 13.01 -19.69
N ARG A 50 5.87 12.05 -20.56
CA ARG A 50 6.30 11.96 -21.97
C ARG A 50 5.08 11.71 -22.86
N GLY A 51 5.09 12.23 -24.08
CA GLY A 51 3.97 12.09 -25.02
C GLY A 51 2.65 12.52 -24.38
N GLN A 52 1.56 11.81 -24.70
CA GLN A 52 0.26 12.01 -24.04
C GLN A 52 0.12 11.26 -22.70
N ALA A 53 1.25 11.09 -22.00
CA ALA A 53 1.43 10.57 -20.66
C ALA A 53 1.09 9.09 -20.39
N ILE A 54 -0.06 8.57 -20.84
CA ILE A 54 -0.44 7.16 -20.55
C ILE A 54 0.57 6.21 -21.19
N ALA A 55 1.33 5.50 -20.35
CA ALA A 55 2.41 4.61 -20.76
C ALA A 55 1.94 3.16 -20.87
N SER A 56 1.05 2.73 -19.97
CA SER A 56 0.47 1.38 -19.97
C SER A 56 -0.83 1.35 -19.17
N PHE A 57 -1.76 0.46 -19.52
CA PHE A 57 -2.99 0.23 -18.76
C PHE A 57 -3.61 -1.13 -19.11
N GLY A 58 -4.45 -1.65 -18.22
CA GLY A 58 -5.10 -2.95 -18.38
C GLY A 58 -5.99 -3.31 -17.20
N ILE A 59 -6.35 -4.59 -17.08
CA ILE A 59 -7.14 -5.12 -15.98
C ILE A 59 -6.33 -6.14 -15.18
N LYS A 60 -6.77 -6.51 -13.97
CA LYS A 60 -6.17 -7.58 -13.15
C LYS A 60 -4.71 -7.38 -12.73
N ASP A 61 -3.77 -7.60 -13.63
CA ASP A 61 -2.33 -7.53 -13.42
C ASP A 61 -1.60 -7.25 -14.74
N LYS A 62 -0.26 -7.29 -14.73
CA LYS A 62 0.57 -7.07 -15.94
C LYS A 62 0.40 -8.13 -17.04
N ASP A 63 -0.25 -9.26 -16.74
CA ASP A 63 -0.55 -10.32 -17.72
C ASP A 63 -1.89 -10.09 -18.45
N HIS A 64 -2.62 -9.03 -18.12
CA HIS A 64 -3.84 -8.65 -18.83
C HIS A 64 -3.80 -7.18 -19.28
N PRO A 65 -2.78 -6.77 -20.06
CA PRO A 65 -2.64 -5.40 -20.54
C PRO A 65 -3.60 -5.12 -21.71
N ILE A 66 -4.01 -3.86 -21.82
CA ILE A 66 -4.61 -3.27 -23.03
C ILE A 66 -3.56 -2.45 -23.78
N LEU A 67 -2.63 -1.83 -23.04
CA LEU A 67 -1.38 -1.23 -23.52
C LEU A 67 -0.22 -1.79 -22.70
N GLU A 68 0.87 -2.18 -23.38
CA GLU A 68 1.93 -3.01 -22.80
C GLU A 68 2.60 -2.38 -21.58
N PHE A 69 2.84 -3.20 -20.55
CA PHE A 69 3.57 -2.77 -19.36
C PHE A 69 5.09 -2.79 -19.58
N TYR A 70 5.73 -1.64 -19.38
CA TYR A 70 7.18 -1.47 -19.41
C TYR A 70 7.72 -0.93 -18.08
N PRO A 71 8.94 -1.31 -17.67
CA PRO A 71 9.66 -0.63 -16.61
C PRO A 71 9.86 0.86 -16.93
N ALA A 72 10.03 1.70 -15.89
CA ALA A 72 10.01 3.16 -16.00
C ALA A 72 10.99 3.71 -17.06
N ASN A 73 12.23 3.20 -17.08
CA ASN A 73 13.24 3.62 -18.05
C ASN A 73 12.80 3.40 -19.52
N LYS A 74 12.12 2.29 -19.80
CA LYS A 74 11.56 1.97 -21.12
C LYS A 74 10.26 2.72 -21.38
N ALA A 75 9.42 2.90 -20.38
CA ALA A 75 8.21 3.72 -20.48
C ALA A 75 8.54 5.16 -20.94
N TYR A 76 9.61 5.78 -20.40
CA TYR A 76 10.05 7.11 -20.83
C TYR A 76 10.45 7.18 -22.31
N GLN A 77 10.95 6.08 -22.87
CA GLN A 77 11.39 5.99 -24.26
C GLN A 77 10.20 5.76 -25.20
N PHE A 78 9.28 4.87 -24.83
CA PHE A 78 8.25 4.37 -25.74
C PHE A 78 6.91 5.11 -25.64
N THR A 79 6.62 5.83 -24.56
CA THR A 79 5.28 6.47 -24.39
C THR A 79 4.93 7.43 -25.53
N SER A 80 5.89 8.23 -26.01
CA SER A 80 5.67 9.14 -27.15
C SER A 80 5.48 8.43 -28.49
N LEU A 81 5.78 7.13 -28.57
CA LEU A 81 5.71 6.33 -29.80
C LEU A 81 4.53 5.36 -29.78
N LEU A 82 4.34 4.61 -28.68
CA LEU A 82 3.36 3.53 -28.54
C LEU A 82 2.13 3.94 -27.70
N GLY A 83 2.20 5.05 -26.96
CA GLY A 83 1.06 5.60 -26.23
C GLY A 83 0.05 6.31 -27.13
N PHE A 84 -0.88 7.07 -26.55
CA PHE A 84 -1.87 7.83 -27.32
C PHE A 84 -1.20 8.87 -28.22
N ARG A 85 -1.68 8.98 -29.47
CA ARG A 85 -1.20 9.92 -30.49
C ARG A 85 -2.36 10.67 -31.13
N THR A 86 -2.11 11.93 -31.48
CA THR A 86 -3.05 12.80 -32.18
C THR A 86 -2.32 13.45 -33.36
N PHE A 87 -2.49 12.86 -34.54
CA PHE A 87 -1.92 13.36 -35.78
C PHE A 87 -2.89 14.35 -36.43
N ILE A 88 -2.41 15.53 -36.76
CA ILE A 88 -3.19 16.60 -37.40
C ILE A 88 -2.52 16.97 -38.71
N LYS A 89 -3.26 16.86 -39.81
CA LYS A 89 -2.90 17.39 -41.12
C LYS A 89 -3.68 18.68 -41.37
N ILE A 90 -2.95 19.74 -41.71
CA ILE A 90 -3.48 21.08 -41.89
C ILE A 90 -3.21 21.54 -43.31
N ALA A 91 -4.27 21.86 -44.06
CA ALA A 91 -4.13 22.42 -45.39
C ALA A 91 -3.64 23.88 -45.32
N LYS A 92 -2.45 24.19 -45.88
CA LYS A 92 -1.92 25.55 -45.95
C LYS A 92 -1.39 25.88 -47.36
N GLY A 93 -2.26 26.46 -48.18
CA GLY A 93 -1.92 26.79 -49.57
C GLY A 93 -1.73 25.53 -50.42
N LYS A 94 -0.55 25.37 -51.02
CA LYS A 94 -0.20 24.20 -51.88
C LYS A 94 0.45 23.02 -51.13
N LYS A 95 0.68 23.14 -49.81
CA LYS A 95 1.32 22.09 -49.00
C LYS A 95 0.51 21.79 -47.75
N ASP A 96 0.48 20.52 -47.37
CA ASP A 96 -0.06 20.09 -46.09
C ASP A 96 1.02 20.16 -45.02
N ILE A 97 0.62 20.57 -43.81
CA ILE A 97 1.49 20.58 -42.63
C ILE A 97 1.10 19.39 -41.76
N PHE A 98 2.09 18.57 -41.39
CA PHE A 98 1.96 17.54 -40.37
C PHE A 98 2.25 18.12 -38.99
N TYR A 99 1.39 17.81 -38.03
CA TYR A 99 1.59 18.13 -36.64
C TYR A 99 1.18 16.93 -35.77
N ASP A 100 2.02 16.56 -34.82
CA ASP A 100 1.79 15.48 -33.86
C ASP A 100 1.73 16.09 -32.46
N ALA A 101 0.52 16.25 -31.93
CA ALA A 101 0.32 16.98 -30.68
C ALA A 101 0.93 16.23 -29.49
N PHE A 102 1.57 16.97 -28.57
CA PHE A 102 2.30 16.47 -27.40
C PHE A 102 3.55 15.63 -27.72
N HIS A 103 4.03 15.67 -28.95
CA HIS A 103 5.30 15.05 -29.34
C HIS A 103 6.45 16.07 -29.24
N ASN A 104 7.64 15.63 -28.85
CA ASN A 104 8.82 16.49 -28.69
C ASN A 104 9.99 16.09 -29.60
N GLY A 105 9.71 15.32 -30.66
CA GLY A 105 10.68 14.92 -31.68
C GLY A 105 10.99 16.00 -32.71
N ALA A 106 11.81 15.64 -33.71
CA ALA A 106 12.33 16.57 -34.73
C ALA A 106 11.23 17.36 -35.49
N SER A 107 10.08 16.73 -35.75
CA SER A 107 8.93 17.36 -36.41
C SER A 107 8.31 18.52 -35.62
N SER A 108 8.58 18.61 -34.33
CA SER A 108 8.00 19.61 -33.42
C SER A 108 8.91 20.82 -33.22
N LEU A 109 10.19 20.73 -33.59
CA LEU A 109 11.20 21.77 -33.40
C LEU A 109 10.91 23.07 -34.18
N CYS A 110 10.07 23.01 -35.22
CA CYS A 110 9.70 24.16 -36.05
C CYS A 110 8.50 24.95 -35.50
N PHE A 111 7.91 24.52 -34.39
CA PHE A 111 6.72 25.14 -33.80
C PHE A 111 7.02 25.83 -32.45
N ASP A 112 6.32 26.93 -32.20
CA ASP A 112 6.27 27.58 -30.88
C ASP A 112 5.18 26.92 -30.03
N ILE A 113 5.60 26.06 -29.11
CA ILE A 113 4.76 25.16 -28.32
C ILE A 113 4.88 25.48 -26.83
N GLU A 114 3.75 25.58 -26.14
CA GLU A 114 3.63 25.61 -24.69
C GLU A 114 2.78 24.42 -24.25
N ASN A 115 3.29 23.57 -23.35
CA ASN A 115 2.56 22.41 -22.84
C ASN A 115 2.39 22.45 -21.32
N LYS A 116 1.30 21.89 -20.79
CA LYS A 116 0.99 21.81 -19.36
C LYS A 116 0.42 20.45 -19.02
N MET A 117 0.84 19.90 -17.89
CA MET A 117 0.33 18.68 -17.28
C MET A 117 -0.35 19.04 -15.96
N TYR A 118 -1.60 18.61 -15.79
CA TYR A 118 -2.44 18.84 -14.63
C TYR A 118 -2.71 17.50 -13.95
N ILE A 119 -2.19 17.34 -12.75
CA ILE A 119 -2.24 16.08 -11.99
C ILE A 119 -3.21 16.25 -10.82
N ASN A 120 -4.23 15.39 -10.80
CA ASN A 120 -5.18 15.22 -9.70
C ASN A 120 -5.26 13.75 -9.31
N ALA A 121 -5.77 13.46 -8.11
CA ALA A 121 -5.92 12.08 -7.62
C ALA A 121 -6.84 11.20 -8.48
N SER A 122 -7.83 11.81 -9.15
CA SER A 122 -8.85 11.09 -9.93
C SER A 122 -8.69 11.21 -11.45
N GLU A 123 -7.89 12.18 -11.92
CA GLU A 123 -7.85 12.57 -13.33
C GLU A 123 -6.47 13.08 -13.74
N LEU A 124 -6.13 12.89 -15.02
CA LEU A 124 -4.97 13.49 -15.65
C LEU A 124 -5.41 14.34 -16.84
N LYS A 125 -4.90 15.56 -16.93
CA LYS A 125 -5.18 16.46 -18.06
C LYS A 125 -3.88 17.01 -18.63
N LEU A 126 -3.78 17.05 -19.96
CA LEU A 126 -2.67 17.68 -20.69
C LEU A 126 -3.22 18.75 -21.60
N LYS A 127 -2.48 19.85 -21.75
CA LYS A 127 -2.84 20.96 -22.62
C LYS A 127 -1.62 21.39 -23.41
N GLU A 128 -1.78 21.61 -24.70
CA GLU A 128 -0.74 22.11 -25.60
C GLU A 128 -1.28 23.25 -26.45
N LEU A 129 -0.56 24.37 -26.46
CA LEU A 129 -0.83 25.52 -27.32
C LEU A 129 0.28 25.61 -28.36
N ASN A 130 -0.07 25.41 -29.63
CA ASN A 130 0.80 25.66 -30.76
C ASN A 130 0.49 27.03 -31.35
N ARG A 131 1.33 28.02 -31.04
CA ARG A 131 1.16 29.42 -31.46
C ARG A 131 1.41 29.60 -32.95
N THR A 132 2.31 28.80 -33.53
CA THR A 132 2.62 28.82 -34.97
C THR A 132 1.43 28.39 -35.83
N LEU A 133 0.68 27.38 -35.37
CA LEU A 133 -0.48 26.86 -36.07
C LEU A 133 -1.80 27.52 -35.63
N GLY A 134 -1.79 28.23 -34.50
CA GLY A 134 -3.00 28.81 -33.91
C GLY A 134 -3.99 27.74 -33.44
N LEU A 135 -3.46 26.64 -32.89
CA LEU A 135 -4.23 25.52 -32.36
C LEU A 135 -3.94 25.30 -30.88
N GLU A 136 -4.98 24.99 -30.13
CA GLU A 136 -4.88 24.51 -28.76
C GLU A 136 -5.48 23.10 -28.69
N VAL A 137 -4.72 22.15 -28.17
CA VAL A 137 -5.10 20.74 -28.02
C VAL A 137 -5.13 20.40 -26.54
N GLU A 138 -6.17 19.72 -26.09
CA GLU A 138 -6.31 19.30 -24.70
C GLU A 138 -6.76 17.84 -24.65
N VAL A 139 -6.16 17.05 -23.76
CA VAL A 139 -6.57 15.67 -23.50
C VAL A 139 -6.83 15.46 -22.01
N GLU A 140 -7.89 14.72 -21.69
CA GLU A 140 -8.27 14.34 -20.33
C GLU A 140 -8.47 12.84 -20.20
N TYR A 141 -8.09 12.28 -19.06
CA TYR A 141 -8.15 10.86 -18.75
C TYR A 141 -8.79 10.62 -17.38
N PHE A 142 -9.66 9.61 -17.29
CA PHE A 142 -10.16 9.07 -16.02
C PHE A 142 -10.61 7.61 -16.17
N SER A 143 -10.68 6.87 -15.06
CA SER A 143 -11.19 5.49 -15.02
C SER A 143 -12.72 5.46 -14.88
N ILE A 144 -13.41 4.57 -15.60
CA ILE A 144 -14.85 4.37 -15.45
C ILE A 144 -15.16 3.74 -14.08
N PRO A 145 -15.98 4.40 -13.22
CA PRO A 145 -16.39 3.86 -11.92
C PRO A 145 -17.80 3.25 -11.97
N ASN A 146 -18.13 2.43 -10.96
CA ASN A 146 -19.47 1.91 -10.66
C ASN A 146 -20.22 1.39 -11.89
N ASP A 147 -19.53 0.59 -12.71
CA ASP A 147 -20.09 -0.03 -13.89
C ASP A 147 -19.59 -1.47 -14.03
N ASN A 148 -20.25 -2.25 -14.89
CA ASN A 148 -20.02 -3.67 -15.04
C ASN A 148 -18.88 -4.03 -16.00
N TYR A 149 -17.97 -3.09 -16.23
CA TYR A 149 -16.80 -3.26 -17.08
C TYR A 149 -15.71 -2.28 -16.63
N ALA A 150 -14.48 -2.57 -17.02
CA ALA A 150 -13.32 -1.72 -16.78
C ALA A 150 -12.95 -0.97 -18.06
N ALA A 151 -12.79 0.36 -17.99
CA ALA A 151 -12.29 1.15 -19.12
C ALA A 151 -11.64 2.47 -18.71
N LEU A 152 -10.58 2.84 -19.45
CA LEU A 152 -10.02 4.17 -19.44
C LEU A 152 -10.86 5.05 -20.38
N ALA A 153 -11.41 6.12 -19.82
CA ALA A 153 -12.09 7.15 -20.56
C ALA A 153 -11.11 8.26 -20.94
N ARG A 154 -11.15 8.66 -22.20
CA ARG A 154 -10.32 9.74 -22.74
C ARG A 154 -11.16 10.73 -23.53
N ARG A 155 -10.85 12.01 -23.39
CA ARG A 155 -11.48 13.11 -24.14
C ARG A 155 -10.40 13.99 -24.77
N LEU A 156 -10.52 14.24 -26.07
CA LEU A 156 -9.70 15.16 -26.84
C LEU A 156 -10.52 16.43 -27.15
N PHE A 157 -9.91 17.59 -26.99
CA PHE A 157 -10.38 18.86 -27.55
C PHE A 157 -9.36 19.42 -28.53
N VAL A 158 -9.85 19.94 -29.65
CA VAL A 158 -9.07 20.73 -30.59
C VAL A 158 -9.78 22.07 -30.78
N ARG A 159 -9.10 23.16 -30.40
CA ARG A 159 -9.61 24.53 -30.50
C ARG A 159 -8.80 25.32 -31.51
N ASN A 160 -9.49 26.01 -32.40
CA ASN A 160 -8.87 27.01 -33.25
C ASN A 160 -8.77 28.34 -32.49
N VAL A 161 -7.55 28.75 -32.15
CA VAL A 161 -7.28 30.03 -31.47
C VAL A 161 -6.80 31.11 -32.44
N SER A 162 -6.71 30.80 -33.74
CA SER A 162 -6.39 31.76 -34.78
C SER A 162 -7.61 32.60 -35.20
N LYS A 163 -7.34 33.64 -36.01
CA LYS A 163 -8.38 34.50 -36.60
C LYS A 163 -8.98 33.93 -37.90
N HIS A 164 -8.50 32.79 -38.38
CA HIS A 164 -8.92 32.22 -39.67
C HIS A 164 -9.53 30.84 -39.46
N THR A 165 -10.41 30.41 -40.37
CA THR A 165 -10.93 29.03 -40.35
C THR A 165 -9.80 28.04 -40.65
N ALA A 166 -9.65 27.02 -39.80
CA ALA A 166 -8.70 25.94 -39.97
C ALA A 166 -9.38 24.70 -40.56
N ALA A 167 -8.90 24.21 -41.69
CA ALA A 167 -9.31 22.91 -42.25
C ALA A 167 -8.34 21.84 -41.77
N LEU A 168 -8.86 20.87 -41.00
CA LEU A 168 -8.07 19.87 -40.29
C LEU A 168 -8.55 18.47 -40.66
N GLU A 169 -7.63 17.58 -41.01
CA GLU A 169 -7.83 16.14 -40.95
C GLU A 169 -7.05 15.64 -39.73
N PHE A 170 -7.65 14.81 -38.87
CA PHE A 170 -6.92 14.24 -37.74
C PHE A 170 -7.20 12.75 -37.52
N LEU A 171 -6.17 12.08 -37.00
CA LEU A 171 -6.21 10.71 -36.49
C LEU A 171 -5.88 10.75 -35.01
N ASP A 172 -6.71 10.13 -34.20
CA ASP A 172 -6.53 10.11 -32.75
C ASP A 172 -6.75 8.70 -32.19
N GLY A 173 -5.81 8.21 -31.37
CA GLY A 173 -5.88 6.86 -30.82
C GLY A 173 -4.53 6.23 -30.49
N LEU A 174 -4.43 4.91 -30.62
CA LEU A 174 -3.25 4.11 -30.25
C LEU A 174 -2.60 3.45 -31.48
N PRO A 175 -1.27 3.58 -31.66
CA PRO A 175 -0.49 2.85 -32.65
C PRO A 175 -0.55 1.33 -32.51
N GLN A 176 -0.67 0.86 -31.27
CA GLN A 176 -0.86 -0.55 -30.93
C GLN A 176 -1.86 -0.67 -29.78
N ILE A 177 -2.75 -1.65 -29.87
CA ILE A 177 -3.65 -2.05 -28.80
C ILE A 177 -3.58 -3.57 -28.66
N ILE A 178 -3.50 -4.04 -27.42
CA ILE A 178 -3.28 -5.45 -27.14
C ILE A 178 -4.62 -6.19 -27.09
N PRO A 179 -4.83 -7.25 -27.89
CA PRO A 179 -5.99 -8.13 -27.77
C PRO A 179 -6.02 -8.86 -26.42
N TYR A 180 -7.22 -9.11 -25.87
CA TYR A 180 -7.35 -9.92 -24.65
C TYR A 180 -6.79 -11.34 -24.87
N GLY A 181 -6.19 -11.91 -23.82
CA GLY A 181 -5.52 -13.22 -23.86
C GLY A 181 -4.01 -13.14 -24.07
N MET A 182 -3.47 -11.94 -24.33
CA MET A 182 -2.05 -11.67 -24.50
C MET A 182 -1.36 -11.41 -23.15
N ASN A 183 -0.76 -12.44 -22.56
CA ASN A 183 0.01 -12.30 -21.33
C ASN A 183 1.43 -11.73 -21.55
N THR A 184 2.15 -11.43 -20.46
CA THR A 184 3.50 -10.84 -20.53
C THR A 184 4.47 -11.70 -21.35
N PHE A 185 4.41 -13.03 -21.20
CA PHE A 185 5.29 -13.94 -21.93
C PHE A 185 5.02 -13.88 -23.44
N LEU A 186 3.76 -13.91 -23.86
CA LEU A 186 3.39 -13.82 -25.27
C LEU A 186 3.83 -12.49 -25.89
N LEU A 187 3.73 -11.39 -25.13
CA LEU A 187 4.13 -10.05 -25.60
C LEU A 187 5.65 -9.88 -25.73
N LYS A 188 6.44 -10.54 -24.88
CA LYS A 188 7.90 -10.31 -24.82
C LYS A 188 8.70 -11.37 -25.56
N GLU A 189 8.26 -12.63 -25.47
CA GLU A 189 9.01 -13.78 -25.97
C GLU A 189 8.41 -14.39 -27.25
N MET A 190 7.12 -14.15 -27.54
CA MET A 190 6.42 -14.75 -28.70
C MET A 190 5.61 -13.75 -29.55
N SER A 191 5.93 -12.46 -29.49
CA SER A 191 5.11 -11.37 -30.03
C SER A 191 4.77 -11.49 -31.51
N ARG A 192 5.69 -12.03 -32.32
CA ARG A 192 5.48 -12.23 -33.76
C ARG A 192 4.60 -13.43 -34.10
N THR A 193 4.86 -14.57 -33.45
CA THR A 193 4.14 -15.82 -33.71
C THR A 193 2.69 -15.71 -33.26
N ILE A 194 2.47 -15.09 -32.10
CA ILE A 194 1.13 -15.00 -31.50
C ILE A 194 0.17 -14.09 -32.28
N GLU A 195 0.68 -13.24 -33.20
CA GLU A 195 -0.17 -12.46 -34.11
C GLU A 195 -1.19 -13.35 -34.84
N ALA A 196 -0.82 -14.58 -35.20
CA ALA A 196 -1.69 -15.53 -35.90
C ALA A 196 -2.99 -15.86 -35.14
N TRP A 197 -3.03 -15.72 -33.81
CA TRP A 197 -4.22 -15.94 -32.98
C TRP A 197 -5.09 -14.69 -32.79
N MET A 198 -4.57 -13.51 -33.14
CA MET A 198 -5.24 -12.23 -32.92
C MET A 198 -6.40 -12.03 -33.90
N ASP A 199 -7.52 -11.53 -33.36
CA ASP A 199 -8.71 -11.20 -34.12
C ASP A 199 -9.35 -9.89 -33.65
N VAL A 200 -9.93 -9.16 -34.59
CA VAL A 200 -10.69 -7.93 -34.37
C VAL A 200 -12.09 -8.06 -34.99
N GLU A 201 -13.09 -8.00 -34.13
CA GLU A 201 -14.50 -8.17 -34.48
C GLU A 201 -15.29 -6.87 -34.27
N ASN A 202 -16.56 -6.86 -34.70
CA ASN A 202 -17.56 -5.83 -34.39
C ASN A 202 -17.36 -4.44 -35.04
N LEU A 203 -16.42 -4.31 -35.99
CA LEU A 203 -16.19 -3.08 -36.74
C LEU A 203 -17.42 -2.60 -37.52
N GLU A 204 -18.30 -3.51 -37.94
CA GLU A 204 -19.57 -3.20 -38.60
C GLU A 204 -20.51 -2.38 -37.72
N ASN A 205 -20.35 -2.46 -36.39
CA ASN A 205 -21.11 -1.68 -35.42
C ASN A 205 -20.32 -0.45 -34.90
N GLY A 206 -19.17 -0.15 -35.50
CA GLY A 206 -18.36 1.03 -35.18
C GLY A 206 -17.55 0.94 -33.89
N ILE A 207 -17.39 -0.25 -33.29
CA ILE A 207 -16.58 -0.48 -32.08
C ILE A 207 -15.71 -1.72 -32.29
N ALA A 208 -14.40 -1.61 -32.11
CA ALA A 208 -13.50 -2.76 -32.22
C ALA A 208 -13.58 -3.63 -30.96
N TYR A 209 -13.66 -4.95 -31.13
CA TYR A 209 -13.53 -5.96 -30.07
C TYR A 209 -12.33 -6.87 -30.39
N LEU A 210 -11.36 -6.93 -29.49
CA LEU A 210 -10.03 -7.47 -29.75
C LEU A 210 -9.69 -8.59 -28.77
N ARG A 211 -9.42 -9.79 -29.28
CA ARG A 211 -9.06 -10.98 -28.48
C ARG A 211 -8.21 -11.98 -29.26
N LEU A 212 -7.60 -12.92 -28.55
CA LEU A 212 -7.21 -14.20 -29.12
C LEU A 212 -8.45 -15.07 -29.28
N ARG A 213 -8.59 -15.80 -30.40
CA ARG A 213 -9.77 -16.68 -30.61
C ARG A 213 -9.83 -17.87 -29.64
N GLN A 214 -8.65 -18.36 -29.27
CA GLN A 214 -8.44 -19.56 -28.47
C GLN A 214 -7.20 -19.35 -27.60
N ASP A 215 -7.15 -20.06 -26.49
CA ASP A 215 -5.97 -20.14 -25.65
C ASP A 215 -4.81 -20.75 -26.46
N PRO A 216 -3.67 -20.04 -26.59
CA PRO A 216 -2.51 -20.53 -27.35
C PRO A 216 -1.69 -21.58 -26.58
N ALA A 217 -2.12 -22.04 -25.40
CA ALA A 217 -1.42 -23.07 -24.64
C ALA A 217 -1.22 -24.37 -25.43
N ASP A 218 0.00 -24.92 -25.33
CA ASP A 218 0.36 -26.20 -25.95
C ASP A 218 -0.23 -27.37 -25.16
N ARG A 219 -1.51 -27.65 -25.41
CA ARG A 219 -2.28 -28.73 -24.78
C ARG A 219 -3.34 -29.28 -25.73
N PRO A 220 -3.79 -30.54 -25.56
CA PRO A 220 -4.81 -31.13 -26.43
C PRO A 220 -6.21 -30.52 -26.24
N GLU A 221 -6.47 -29.82 -25.13
CA GLU A 221 -7.74 -29.17 -24.85
C GLU A 221 -7.81 -27.77 -25.46
N VAL A 222 -8.76 -27.57 -26.37
CA VAL A 222 -9.05 -26.24 -26.94
C VAL A 222 -9.93 -25.46 -25.97
N ALA A 223 -9.38 -24.37 -25.41
CA ALA A 223 -10.14 -23.42 -24.63
C ALA A 223 -10.43 -22.16 -25.46
N HIS A 224 -11.71 -21.79 -25.59
CA HIS A 224 -12.11 -20.55 -26.25
C HIS A 224 -12.07 -19.38 -25.28
N ILE A 225 -11.65 -18.23 -25.79
CA ILE A 225 -11.61 -16.97 -25.03
C ILE A 225 -12.82 -16.14 -25.45
N SER A 226 -13.76 -15.91 -24.54
CA SER A 226 -14.96 -15.09 -24.82
C SER A 226 -14.71 -13.60 -24.58
N GLU A 227 -13.83 -13.31 -23.64
CA GLU A 227 -13.48 -11.97 -23.19
C GLU A 227 -12.65 -11.23 -24.24
N GLY A 228 -12.69 -9.91 -24.17
CA GLY A 228 -12.11 -9.06 -25.19
C GLY A 228 -11.90 -7.64 -24.71
N ASN A 229 -10.81 -7.07 -25.19
CA ASN A 229 -10.56 -5.66 -25.06
C ASN A 229 -11.37 -4.92 -26.13
N PHE A 230 -11.75 -3.68 -25.89
CA PHE A 230 -12.53 -2.91 -26.86
C PHE A 230 -12.04 -1.47 -27.00
N TYR A 231 -12.30 -0.90 -28.16
CA TYR A 231 -12.08 0.52 -28.46
C TYR A 231 -13.33 1.12 -29.10
N ALA A 232 -13.92 2.11 -28.43
CA ALA A 232 -15.07 2.87 -28.92
C ALA A 232 -14.72 4.36 -28.99
N ALA A 233 -15.01 5.02 -30.11
CA ALA A 233 -14.82 6.46 -30.27
C ALA A 233 -16.09 7.14 -30.80
N PHE A 234 -16.35 8.37 -30.37
CA PHE A 234 -17.54 9.14 -30.77
C PHE A 234 -17.33 10.65 -30.65
N ASP A 235 -17.96 11.44 -31.51
CA ASP A 235 -18.01 12.92 -31.43
C ASP A 235 -19.26 13.44 -30.69
N GLY A 236 -20.05 12.48 -30.19
CA GLY A 236 -21.30 12.62 -29.46
C GLY A 236 -22.49 13.08 -30.30
N GLN A 237 -22.34 13.10 -31.62
CA GLN A 237 -23.45 12.92 -32.55
C GLN A 237 -23.47 11.49 -33.08
N SER A 238 -22.28 10.93 -33.36
CA SER A 238 -22.13 9.64 -34.00
C SER A 238 -20.96 8.85 -33.46
N LEU A 239 -21.06 7.53 -33.59
CA LEU A 239 -19.92 6.62 -33.47
C LEU A 239 -18.91 6.88 -34.59
N ILE A 240 -17.63 6.67 -34.27
CA ILE A 240 -16.51 6.78 -35.20
C ILE A 240 -15.87 5.41 -35.28
N ALA A 241 -16.11 4.72 -36.41
CA ALA A 241 -15.51 3.42 -36.65
C ALA A 241 -13.98 3.53 -36.59
N PRO A 242 -13.30 2.66 -35.82
CA PRO A 242 -11.86 2.72 -35.68
C PRO A 242 -11.14 2.12 -36.89
N ILE A 243 -9.99 2.70 -37.19
CA ILE A 243 -8.98 2.10 -38.06
C ILE A 243 -8.13 1.18 -37.20
N VAL A 244 -8.05 -0.11 -37.57
CA VAL A 244 -7.38 -1.15 -36.80
C VAL A 244 -6.17 -1.77 -37.50
N ASP A 245 -6.03 -1.60 -38.83
CA ASP A 245 -4.81 -2.01 -39.54
C ASP A 245 -3.76 -0.87 -39.53
N PRO A 246 -2.65 -0.98 -38.79
CA PRO A 246 -1.66 0.08 -38.68
C PRO A 246 -1.03 0.47 -40.03
N ARG A 247 -0.94 -0.43 -41.01
CA ARG A 247 -0.36 -0.10 -42.33
C ARG A 247 -1.19 0.92 -43.11
N LEU A 248 -2.49 1.02 -42.83
CA LEU A 248 -3.36 2.00 -43.47
C LEU A 248 -3.09 3.43 -43.01
N ILE A 249 -2.38 3.59 -41.88
CA ILE A 249 -1.96 4.87 -41.31
C ILE A 249 -0.47 5.11 -41.54
N PHE A 250 0.37 4.13 -41.19
CA PHE A 250 1.83 4.28 -41.17
C PHE A 250 2.53 3.74 -42.42
N GLY A 251 1.85 2.97 -43.26
CA GLY A 251 2.44 2.41 -44.48
C GLY A 251 3.60 1.48 -44.17
N SER A 252 4.79 1.83 -44.68
CA SER A 252 6.04 1.08 -44.44
C SER A 252 6.76 1.48 -43.15
N VAL A 253 6.33 2.55 -42.48
CA VAL A 253 6.96 3.10 -41.28
C VAL A 253 6.53 2.27 -40.06
N SER A 254 7.24 1.18 -39.79
CA SER A 254 6.92 0.22 -38.73
C SER A 254 7.34 0.64 -37.31
N ASP A 255 8.06 1.75 -37.18
CA ASP A 255 8.46 2.33 -35.88
C ASP A 255 7.45 3.36 -35.34
N PHE A 256 6.37 3.61 -36.08
CA PHE A 256 5.29 4.56 -35.76
C PHE A 256 5.74 6.02 -35.55
N THR A 257 6.91 6.39 -36.08
CA THR A 257 7.44 7.77 -35.98
C THR A 257 6.69 8.75 -36.88
N TYR A 258 6.20 8.29 -38.04
CA TYR A 258 5.53 9.14 -39.03
C TYR A 258 4.35 8.42 -39.72
N PRO A 259 3.14 9.01 -39.77
CA PRO A 259 1.97 8.38 -40.38
C PRO A 259 2.00 8.54 -41.91
N GLN A 260 2.90 7.81 -42.58
CA GLN A 260 3.20 7.95 -44.00
C GLN A 260 1.97 7.82 -44.91
N SER A 261 1.13 6.80 -44.70
CA SER A 261 -0.09 6.56 -45.51
C SER A 261 -1.17 7.61 -45.28
N PHE A 262 -1.23 8.19 -44.08
CA PHE A 262 -2.13 9.31 -43.78
C PHE A 262 -1.70 10.58 -44.51
N MET A 263 -0.40 10.89 -44.48
CA MET A 263 0.15 12.11 -45.06
C MET A 263 0.29 12.08 -46.59
N SER A 264 0.48 10.91 -47.20
CA SER A 264 0.63 10.79 -48.66
C SER A 264 -0.66 11.02 -49.45
N LYS A 265 -1.83 10.99 -48.79
CA LYS A 265 -3.14 11.20 -49.42
C LYS A 265 -3.57 12.66 -49.29
N ALA A 266 -3.91 13.30 -50.41
CA ALA A 266 -4.43 14.67 -50.43
C ALA A 266 -5.77 14.83 -49.68
N ALA A 267 -6.59 13.78 -49.67
CA ALA A 267 -7.79 13.69 -48.83
C ALA A 267 -7.87 12.28 -48.26
N PHE A 268 -7.63 12.14 -46.96
CA PHE A 268 -7.70 10.83 -46.32
C PHE A 268 -9.17 10.41 -46.17
N ARG A 269 -9.44 9.12 -46.31
CA ARG A 269 -10.77 8.55 -46.12
C ARG A 269 -10.67 7.33 -45.25
N TYR A 270 -11.73 7.06 -44.49
CA TYR A 270 -11.84 5.82 -43.76
C TYR A 270 -11.66 4.63 -44.73
N PRO A 271 -10.80 3.65 -44.41
CA PRO A 271 -10.52 2.56 -45.35
C PRO A 271 -11.73 1.65 -45.58
N HIS A 272 -11.99 1.28 -46.84
CA HIS A 272 -13.06 0.34 -47.19
C HIS A 272 -12.77 -1.10 -46.75
N LYS A 273 -11.50 -1.48 -46.65
CA LYS A 273 -11.05 -2.81 -46.22
C LYS A 273 -9.87 -2.67 -45.26
N GLN A 274 -9.91 -3.43 -44.17
CA GLN A 274 -8.86 -3.49 -43.16
C GLN A 274 -8.50 -4.95 -42.88
N LEU A 275 -7.24 -5.23 -42.56
CA LEU A 275 -6.85 -6.53 -42.04
C LEU A 275 -7.20 -6.59 -40.55
N THR A 276 -8.01 -7.55 -40.15
CA THR A 276 -8.50 -7.73 -38.76
C THR A 276 -7.90 -8.95 -38.06
N THR A 277 -7.12 -9.76 -38.77
CA THR A 277 -6.51 -10.98 -38.25
C THR A 277 -5.01 -11.00 -38.50
N SER A 278 -4.28 -11.80 -37.71
CA SER A 278 -2.87 -12.12 -37.99
C SER A 278 -1.92 -10.91 -38.00
N ARG A 279 -2.26 -9.87 -37.22
CA ARG A 279 -1.41 -8.69 -37.00
C ARG A 279 -1.80 -8.00 -35.69
N THR A 280 -0.80 -7.47 -34.98
CA THR A 280 -1.01 -6.56 -33.85
C THR A 280 -1.79 -5.33 -34.30
N PRO A 281 -3.03 -5.13 -33.80
CA PRO A 281 -3.90 -4.07 -34.28
C PRO A 281 -3.52 -2.70 -33.70
N CYS A 282 -3.89 -1.64 -34.43
CA CYS A 282 -3.96 -0.28 -33.91
C CYS A 282 -5.41 0.07 -33.55
N SER A 283 -5.66 1.28 -33.08
CA SER A 283 -7.02 1.82 -32.95
C SER A 283 -7.01 3.33 -33.08
N PHE A 284 -7.43 3.86 -34.24
CA PHE A 284 -7.52 5.30 -34.49
C PHE A 284 -8.91 5.73 -34.97
N ALA A 285 -9.40 6.84 -34.42
CA ALA A 285 -10.56 7.56 -34.92
C ALA A 285 -10.11 8.59 -35.98
N TYR A 286 -10.77 8.60 -37.14
CA TYR A 286 -10.50 9.54 -38.23
C TYR A 286 -11.65 10.52 -38.45
N ARG A 287 -11.33 11.81 -38.57
CA ARG A 287 -12.27 12.87 -38.95
C ARG A 287 -11.59 13.99 -39.75
N ALA A 288 -12.38 14.60 -40.64
CA ALA A 288 -12.06 15.84 -41.33
C ALA A 288 -13.05 16.92 -40.89
N ILE A 289 -12.55 18.07 -40.43
CA ILE A 289 -13.35 19.15 -39.86
C ILE A 289 -12.89 20.52 -40.35
N LYS A 290 -13.81 21.50 -40.34
CA LYS A 290 -13.49 22.92 -40.51
C LYS A 290 -13.83 23.65 -39.23
N LEU A 291 -12.83 24.21 -38.56
CA LEU A 291 -12.99 24.95 -37.32
C LEU A 291 -12.94 26.45 -37.59
N LYS A 292 -14.05 27.16 -37.35
CA LYS A 292 -14.07 28.62 -37.32
C LYS A 292 -13.21 29.17 -36.16
N PRO A 293 -12.84 30.45 -36.16
CA PRO A 293 -12.17 31.08 -35.02
C PRO A 293 -12.91 30.79 -33.71
N HIS A 294 -12.17 30.40 -32.66
CA HIS A 294 -12.65 30.02 -31.33
C HIS A 294 -13.53 28.77 -31.25
N GLN A 295 -13.82 28.11 -32.38
CA GLN A 295 -14.59 26.88 -32.38
C GLN A 295 -13.76 25.72 -31.81
N VAL A 296 -14.45 24.83 -31.08
CA VAL A 296 -13.89 23.63 -30.48
C VAL A 296 -14.52 22.39 -31.12
N TYR A 297 -13.70 21.41 -31.44
CA TYR A 297 -14.14 20.06 -31.73
C TYR A 297 -13.75 19.12 -30.57
N SER A 298 -14.62 18.17 -30.26
CA SER A 298 -14.44 17.20 -29.18
C SER A 298 -14.57 15.78 -29.69
N LEU A 299 -13.65 14.91 -29.28
CA LEU A 299 -13.67 13.47 -29.50
C LEU A 299 -13.60 12.76 -28.15
N TYR A 300 -14.42 11.74 -27.98
CA TYR A 300 -14.47 10.91 -26.79
C TYR A 300 -14.10 9.48 -27.17
N SER A 301 -13.33 8.81 -26.32
CA SER A 301 -12.98 7.41 -26.50
C SER A 301 -13.05 6.63 -25.19
N LEU A 302 -13.56 5.40 -25.25
CA LEU A 302 -13.53 4.42 -24.17
C LEU A 302 -12.71 3.22 -24.62
N ILE A 303 -11.71 2.87 -23.82
CA ILE A 303 -10.81 1.74 -24.08
C ILE A 303 -10.79 0.86 -22.86
N GLY A 304 -11.24 -0.39 -22.99
CA GLY A 304 -11.50 -1.23 -21.82
C GLY A 304 -11.58 -2.71 -22.14
N SER A 305 -12.09 -3.47 -21.18
CA SER A 305 -12.28 -4.92 -21.29
C SER A 305 -13.70 -5.30 -20.86
N MET A 306 -14.28 -6.28 -21.57
CA MET A 306 -15.57 -6.88 -21.25
C MET A 306 -15.49 -8.40 -21.43
N ASP A 307 -16.29 -9.12 -20.63
CA ASP A 307 -16.36 -10.58 -20.62
C ASP A 307 -16.83 -11.23 -21.92
N SER A 308 -17.51 -10.48 -22.79
CA SER A 308 -18.10 -10.99 -24.03
C SER A 308 -18.45 -9.89 -25.03
N LEU A 309 -18.40 -10.24 -26.31
CA LEU A 309 -18.88 -9.37 -27.40
C LEU A 309 -20.39 -9.05 -27.25
N GLN A 310 -21.18 -9.99 -26.74
CA GLN A 310 -22.61 -9.76 -26.50
C GLN A 310 -22.83 -8.66 -25.46
N LYS A 311 -22.08 -8.67 -24.35
CA LYS A 311 -22.14 -7.61 -23.35
C LYS A 311 -21.75 -6.25 -23.94
N LEU A 312 -20.73 -6.20 -24.79
CA LEU A 312 -20.37 -4.97 -25.50
C LEU A 312 -21.53 -4.46 -26.38
N LYS A 313 -22.13 -5.33 -27.20
CA LYS A 313 -23.26 -4.96 -28.08
C LYS A 313 -24.46 -4.42 -27.28
N LEU A 314 -24.77 -5.02 -26.14
CA LEU A 314 -25.86 -4.57 -25.25
C LEU A 314 -25.57 -3.20 -24.61
N ASN A 315 -24.29 -2.88 -24.35
CA ASN A 315 -23.88 -1.64 -23.70
C ASN A 315 -23.50 -0.51 -24.67
N ALA A 316 -23.28 -0.82 -25.96
CA ALA A 316 -22.72 0.10 -26.95
C ALA A 316 -23.41 1.48 -26.98
N LYS A 317 -24.75 1.51 -27.12
CA LYS A 317 -25.51 2.77 -27.15
C LYS A 317 -25.39 3.58 -25.86
N ARG A 318 -25.35 2.90 -24.72
CA ARG A 318 -25.27 3.53 -23.38
C ARG A 318 -23.91 4.18 -23.17
N ILE A 319 -22.84 3.44 -23.43
CA ILE A 319 -21.47 3.86 -23.11
C ILE A 319 -20.90 4.90 -24.10
N THR A 320 -21.50 5.02 -25.29
CA THR A 320 -21.05 5.96 -26.33
C THR A 320 -21.89 7.24 -26.41
N SER A 321 -22.44 7.66 -25.27
CA SER A 321 -23.16 8.93 -25.12
C SER A 321 -22.37 9.94 -24.30
N LYS A 322 -22.52 11.24 -24.60
CA LYS A 322 -21.86 12.31 -23.83
C LYS A 322 -22.34 12.32 -22.38
N ASP A 323 -23.65 12.16 -22.17
CA ASP A 323 -24.26 12.19 -20.83
C ASP A 323 -23.69 11.08 -19.94
N TYR A 324 -23.52 9.87 -20.49
CA TYR A 324 -22.83 8.80 -19.79
C TYR A 324 -21.41 9.17 -19.41
N PHE A 325 -20.62 9.68 -20.36
CA PHE A 325 -19.22 10.06 -20.15
C PHE A 325 -19.07 11.08 -19.02
N PHE A 326 -19.81 12.19 -19.07
CA PHE A 326 -19.72 13.25 -18.06
C PHE A 326 -20.24 12.81 -16.69
N ARG A 327 -21.31 12.02 -16.66
CA ARG A 327 -21.80 11.42 -15.41
C ARG A 327 -20.75 10.51 -14.79
N LYS A 328 -20.11 9.64 -15.57
CA LYS A 328 -19.03 8.76 -15.08
C LYS A 328 -17.80 9.54 -14.64
N GLN A 329 -17.46 10.64 -15.31
CA GLN A 329 -16.40 11.55 -14.87
C GLN A 329 -16.70 12.15 -13.48
N ALA A 330 -17.92 12.64 -13.28
CA ALA A 330 -18.36 13.18 -11.98
C ALA A 330 -18.43 12.09 -10.90
N GLU A 331 -18.95 10.90 -11.22
CA GLU A 331 -18.95 9.74 -10.33
C GLU A 331 -17.52 9.36 -9.91
N ASN A 332 -16.54 9.41 -10.81
CA ASN A 332 -15.14 9.04 -10.53
C ASN A 332 -14.51 10.01 -9.53
N ARG A 333 -14.66 11.32 -9.80
CA ARG A 333 -14.23 12.36 -8.86
C ARG A 333 -14.87 12.16 -7.49
N LYS A 334 -16.17 11.87 -7.45
CA LYS A 334 -16.90 11.64 -6.20
C LYS A 334 -16.35 10.43 -5.42
N VAL A 335 -16.16 9.29 -6.07
CA VAL A 335 -15.64 8.08 -5.41
C VAL A 335 -14.29 8.35 -4.74
N ILE A 336 -13.37 9.02 -5.45
CA ILE A 336 -12.04 9.36 -4.90
C ILE A 336 -12.16 10.41 -3.79
N THR A 337 -12.93 11.48 -4.01
CA THR A 337 -13.10 12.56 -3.03
C THR A 337 -13.78 12.06 -1.75
N ASP A 338 -14.74 11.14 -1.85
CA ASP A 338 -15.42 10.56 -0.69
C ASP A 338 -14.41 9.81 0.21
N ILE A 339 -13.44 9.09 -0.39
CA ILE A 339 -12.34 8.45 0.35
C ILE A 339 -11.42 9.50 0.99
N GLU A 340 -10.98 10.49 0.22
CA GLU A 340 -10.10 11.56 0.71
C GLU A 340 -10.73 12.40 1.83
N SER A 341 -12.05 12.58 1.81
CA SER A 341 -12.80 13.41 2.76
C SER A 341 -12.75 12.90 4.20
N VAL A 342 -12.34 11.65 4.41
CA VAL A 342 -12.23 11.03 5.74
C VAL A 342 -11.12 11.68 6.59
N VAL A 343 -10.10 12.24 5.93
CA VAL A 343 -8.98 12.96 6.57
C VAL A 343 -8.98 14.45 6.22
N GLU A 344 -10.15 15.02 5.91
CA GLU A 344 -10.25 16.42 5.54
C GLU A 344 -9.57 17.31 6.59
N THR A 345 -8.66 18.17 6.12
CA THR A 345 -7.85 19.08 6.93
C THR A 345 -7.93 20.46 6.32
N HIS A 346 -8.05 21.48 7.18
CA HIS A 346 -8.04 22.89 6.81
C HIS A 346 -7.02 23.61 7.69
N SER A 347 -5.88 23.95 7.09
CA SER A 347 -4.81 24.70 7.72
C SER A 347 -4.48 25.97 6.91
N SER A 348 -3.50 26.73 7.37
CA SER A 348 -2.89 27.80 6.58
C SER A 348 -2.04 27.28 5.40
N SER A 349 -1.73 25.98 5.36
CA SER A 349 -0.89 25.34 4.34
C SER A 349 -1.72 24.42 3.45
N LYS A 350 -2.08 24.92 2.26
CA LYS A 350 -2.84 24.12 1.28
C LYS A 350 -2.07 22.89 0.80
N SER A 351 -0.75 22.96 0.67
CA SER A 351 0.03 21.77 0.29
C SER A 351 -0.07 20.68 1.34
N LEU A 352 -0.09 21.02 2.64
CA LEU A 352 -0.28 20.05 3.72
C LEU A 352 -1.69 19.46 3.73
N ASP A 353 -2.71 20.28 3.50
CA ASP A 353 -4.12 19.83 3.45
C ASP A 353 -4.32 18.78 2.34
N PHE A 354 -3.85 19.06 1.12
CA PHE A 354 -3.97 18.12 -0.01
C PHE A 354 -3.02 16.92 0.10
N TYR A 355 -1.82 17.11 0.68
CA TYR A 355 -0.90 16.01 0.95
C TYR A 355 -1.50 15.01 1.93
N THR A 356 -2.23 15.47 2.94
CA THR A 356 -2.96 14.61 3.88
C THR A 356 -3.97 13.72 3.16
N ARG A 357 -4.76 14.30 2.25
CA ARG A 357 -5.74 13.56 1.43
C ARG A 357 -5.07 12.50 0.55
N GLN A 358 -4.01 12.89 -0.16
CA GLN A 358 -3.27 11.99 -1.04
C GLN A 358 -2.60 10.84 -0.26
N ASN A 359 -2.03 11.11 0.93
CA ASN A 359 -1.42 10.07 1.77
C ASN A 359 -2.48 9.08 2.27
N PHE A 360 -3.67 9.54 2.63
CA PHE A 360 -4.76 8.64 3.03
C PHE A 360 -5.23 7.77 1.86
N LEU A 361 -5.41 8.35 0.68
CA LEU A 361 -5.72 7.59 -0.53
C LEU A 361 -4.66 6.50 -0.80
N ASP A 362 -3.38 6.83 -0.72
CA ASP A 362 -2.29 5.88 -0.94
C ASP A 362 -2.19 4.82 0.18
N ASN A 363 -2.53 5.17 1.41
CA ASN A 363 -2.66 4.22 2.52
C ASN A 363 -3.79 3.21 2.26
N VAL A 364 -4.93 3.68 1.73
CA VAL A 364 -6.05 2.83 1.29
C VAL A 364 -5.62 1.91 0.15
N LEU A 365 -4.88 2.39 -0.85
CA LEU A 365 -4.43 1.55 -1.96
C LEU A 365 -3.48 0.44 -1.50
N ARG A 366 -2.63 0.72 -0.51
CA ARG A 366 -1.62 -0.25 -0.03
C ARG A 366 -2.18 -1.22 1.04
N GLY A 367 -3.07 -0.73 1.91
CA GLY A 367 -3.66 -1.50 3.02
C GLY A 367 -5.06 -2.04 2.78
N GLY A 368 -5.84 -1.39 1.92
CA GLY A 368 -7.28 -1.59 1.75
C GLY A 368 -8.11 -0.53 2.48
N CYS A 369 -9.39 -0.45 2.12
CA CYS A 369 -10.40 0.34 2.81
C CYS A 369 -11.43 -0.62 3.42
N PRO A 370 -11.64 -0.62 4.74
CA PRO A 370 -12.69 -1.42 5.34
C PRO A 370 -14.06 -0.85 4.96
N VAL A 371 -14.91 -1.71 4.37
CA VAL A 371 -16.32 -1.40 4.12
C VAL A 371 -17.18 -2.28 5.01
N ALA A 372 -17.95 -1.63 5.89
CA ALA A 372 -18.84 -2.31 6.82
C ALA A 372 -20.18 -2.64 6.13
N MET A 373 -20.57 -3.92 6.19
CA MET A 373 -21.85 -4.43 5.74
C MET A 373 -22.70 -4.78 6.95
N ASP A 374 -23.91 -4.23 7.03
CA ASP A 374 -24.87 -4.57 8.08
C ASP A 374 -25.48 -5.94 7.80
N THR A 375 -25.48 -6.83 8.79
CA THR A 375 -26.09 -8.15 8.75
C THR A 375 -26.99 -8.38 9.96
N LYS A 376 -27.82 -9.43 9.93
CA LYS A 376 -28.65 -9.79 11.09
C LYS A 376 -27.83 -10.21 12.31
N SER A 377 -26.59 -10.65 12.12
CA SER A 377 -25.68 -11.11 13.16
C SER A 377 -24.67 -10.04 13.61
N GLY A 378 -24.67 -8.85 12.99
CA GLY A 378 -23.78 -7.75 13.34
C GLY A 378 -23.24 -7.04 12.10
N LYS A 379 -22.07 -6.43 12.20
CA LYS A 379 -21.39 -5.83 11.04
C LYS A 379 -20.25 -6.73 10.59
N ILE A 380 -20.13 -6.95 9.29
CA ILE A 380 -19.00 -7.65 8.68
C ILE A 380 -18.21 -6.64 7.85
N ASN A 381 -16.90 -6.58 8.05
CA ASN A 381 -16.02 -5.70 7.31
C ASN A 381 -15.33 -6.47 6.18
N ILE A 382 -15.35 -5.91 4.98
CA ILE A 382 -14.61 -6.42 3.81
C ILE A 382 -13.54 -5.38 3.46
N GLN A 383 -12.32 -5.83 3.23
CA GLN A 383 -11.20 -4.95 2.90
C GLN A 383 -11.09 -4.75 1.38
N LEU A 384 -11.62 -3.64 0.87
CA LEU A 384 -11.66 -3.34 -0.57
C LEU A 384 -10.44 -2.55 -1.01
N PHE A 385 -10.18 -2.51 -2.33
CA PHE A 385 -9.23 -1.61 -3.02
C PHE A 385 -7.75 -1.82 -2.72
N SER A 386 -7.38 -2.75 -1.83
CA SER A 386 -5.97 -3.05 -1.55
C SER A 386 -5.27 -3.63 -2.77
N ARG A 387 -4.00 -3.30 -2.96
CA ARG A 387 -3.14 -3.92 -3.97
C ARG A 387 -1.68 -3.89 -3.53
N LYS A 388 -0.90 -4.89 -3.97
CA LYS A 388 0.55 -4.84 -3.85
C LYS A 388 1.10 -3.70 -4.71
N HIS A 389 2.09 -3.01 -4.16
CA HIS A 389 2.79 -1.87 -4.77
C HIS A 389 3.71 -2.25 -5.94
N GLY A 390 3.14 -2.75 -7.03
CA GLY A 390 3.83 -2.92 -8.31
C GLY A 390 3.53 -1.78 -9.27
N ASP A 391 4.55 -1.21 -9.89
CA ASP A 391 4.45 -0.06 -10.79
C ASP A 391 5.71 0.01 -11.68
N PRO A 392 5.81 0.92 -12.66
CA PRO A 392 6.99 0.99 -13.53
C PRO A 392 8.33 1.20 -12.80
N GLU A 393 8.35 1.83 -11.62
CA GLU A 393 9.54 2.00 -10.77
C GLU A 393 9.73 0.84 -9.77
N ARG A 394 8.73 -0.06 -9.64
CA ARG A 394 8.78 -1.35 -8.90
C ARG A 394 8.32 -2.51 -9.79
N ASP A 395 8.97 -2.68 -10.93
CA ASP A 395 8.59 -3.60 -12.00
C ASP A 395 8.66 -5.11 -11.63
N TYR A 396 9.46 -5.43 -10.61
CA TYR A 396 9.58 -6.76 -10.01
C TYR A 396 8.35 -7.15 -9.17
N ASN A 397 7.57 -6.19 -8.67
CA ASN A 397 6.39 -6.48 -7.84
C ASN A 397 5.17 -6.83 -8.69
N ARG A 398 4.65 -8.06 -8.54
CA ARG A 398 3.38 -8.47 -9.13
C ARG A 398 2.20 -7.94 -8.31
N PHE A 399 1.49 -6.95 -8.85
CA PHE A 399 0.25 -6.43 -8.29
C PHE A 399 -0.98 -7.22 -8.78
N LEU A 400 -2.07 -7.16 -8.02
CA LEU A 400 -3.37 -7.72 -8.38
C LEU A 400 -4.47 -6.72 -8.02
N LEU A 401 -5.30 -6.35 -8.99
CA LEU A 401 -6.57 -5.64 -8.81
C LEU A 401 -7.67 -6.53 -9.40
N GLU A 402 -8.38 -7.29 -8.57
CA GLU A 402 -9.37 -8.23 -9.10
C GLU A 402 -10.41 -7.51 -9.97
N PRO A 403 -10.62 -7.93 -11.24
CA PRO A 403 -11.54 -7.27 -12.15
C PRO A 403 -12.99 -7.72 -11.87
N THR A 404 -13.43 -7.53 -10.63
CA THR A 404 -14.74 -7.90 -10.12
C THR A 404 -15.35 -6.73 -9.32
N TYR A 405 -16.64 -6.81 -9.03
CA TYR A 405 -17.26 -5.96 -8.00
C TYR A 405 -16.63 -6.25 -6.63
N LEU A 406 -16.74 -5.31 -5.68
CA LEU A 406 -16.16 -5.48 -4.35
C LEU A 406 -14.68 -5.87 -4.46
N SER A 407 -13.97 -5.23 -5.39
CA SER A 407 -12.62 -5.62 -5.77
C SER A 407 -11.67 -5.60 -4.58
N GLN A 408 -10.96 -6.72 -4.43
CA GLN A 408 -9.89 -6.91 -3.47
C GLN A 408 -8.58 -7.15 -4.24
N GLY A 409 -7.47 -7.17 -3.52
CA GLY A 409 -6.18 -7.51 -4.08
C GLY A 409 -5.27 -8.12 -3.04
N ASN A 410 -4.03 -8.38 -3.45
CA ASN A 410 -3.02 -8.94 -2.56
C ASN A 410 -2.29 -7.85 -1.77
N GLY A 411 -1.66 -8.22 -0.66
CA GLY A 411 -0.76 -7.35 0.10
C GLY A 411 0.30 -8.16 0.83
N ASN A 412 1.44 -7.57 1.14
CA ASN A 412 2.38 -8.21 2.06
C ASN A 412 1.95 -7.92 3.52
N TYR A 413 2.27 -8.85 4.42
CA TYR A 413 1.89 -8.78 5.84
C TYR A 413 2.25 -7.44 6.49
N ARG A 414 3.52 -7.05 6.44
CA ARG A 414 4.01 -5.81 7.05
C ARG A 414 3.29 -4.59 6.49
N ASP A 415 3.18 -4.50 5.16
CA ASP A 415 2.60 -3.34 4.50
C ASP A 415 1.16 -3.14 4.97
N ALA A 416 0.33 -4.19 4.87
CA ALA A 416 -1.07 -4.13 5.29
C ALA A 416 -1.22 -3.92 6.79
N ASN A 417 -0.38 -4.53 7.63
CA ASN A 417 -0.41 -4.34 9.09
C ASN A 417 -0.17 -2.87 9.45
N GLN A 418 0.87 -2.27 8.88
CA GLN A 418 1.19 -0.85 9.07
C GLN A 418 0.07 0.07 8.59
N ASN A 419 -0.50 -0.17 7.41
CA ASN A 419 -1.55 0.69 6.87
C ASN A 419 -2.87 0.57 7.65
N ARG A 420 -3.23 -0.64 8.07
CA ARG A 420 -4.50 -0.91 8.77
C ARG A 420 -4.50 -0.52 10.24
N ARG A 421 -3.35 -0.17 10.82
CA ARG A 421 -3.30 0.33 12.21
C ARG A 421 -4.14 1.58 12.44
N SER A 422 -4.36 2.37 11.40
CA SER A 422 -5.22 3.55 11.46
C SER A 422 -6.68 3.29 11.10
N ASP A 423 -7.04 2.11 10.60
CA ASP A 423 -8.41 1.80 10.15
C ASP A 423 -9.45 2.12 11.22
N ILE A 424 -9.16 1.81 12.48
CA ILE A 424 -10.10 2.00 13.58
C ILE A 424 -10.44 3.48 13.85
N TRP A 425 -9.57 4.40 13.47
CA TRP A 425 -9.81 5.86 13.56
C TRP A 425 -10.68 6.38 12.42
N PHE A 426 -10.73 5.67 11.30
CA PHE A 426 -11.38 6.12 10.06
C PHE A 426 -12.57 5.25 9.66
N ASN A 427 -12.73 4.10 10.32
CA ASN A 427 -13.91 3.27 10.29
C ASN A 427 -14.04 2.52 11.64
N PRO A 428 -14.62 3.15 12.67
CA PRO A 428 -14.80 2.52 13.99
C PRO A 428 -15.61 1.21 13.97
N ALA A 429 -16.32 0.89 12.87
CA ALA A 429 -17.01 -0.39 12.70
C ALA A 429 -16.05 -1.58 12.55
N VAL A 430 -14.76 -1.35 12.28
CA VAL A 430 -13.70 -2.37 12.27
C VAL A 430 -13.50 -3.00 13.64
N LYS A 431 -13.63 -2.20 14.72
CA LYS A 431 -13.36 -2.62 16.10
C LYS A 431 -12.05 -3.44 16.21
N GLU A 432 -12.07 -4.62 16.81
CA GLU A 432 -10.92 -5.52 16.99
C GLU A 432 -10.56 -6.37 15.76
N SER A 433 -11.24 -6.23 14.60
CA SER A 433 -10.99 -7.10 13.44
C SER A 433 -9.55 -7.06 12.95
N GLY A 434 -8.85 -5.91 13.03
CA GLY A 434 -7.44 -5.81 12.65
C GLY A 434 -6.55 -6.68 13.54
N LEU A 435 -6.81 -6.69 14.85
CA LEU A 435 -6.10 -7.55 15.81
C LEU A 435 -6.30 -9.02 15.46
N PHE A 436 -7.54 -9.43 15.21
CA PHE A 436 -7.85 -10.81 14.79
C PHE A 436 -7.11 -11.22 13.53
N THR A 437 -7.12 -10.38 12.49
CA THR A 437 -6.43 -10.71 11.23
C THR A 437 -4.94 -10.92 11.47
N PHE A 438 -4.24 -9.95 12.06
CA PHE A 438 -2.78 -9.99 12.10
C PHE A 438 -2.23 -10.88 13.21
N PHE A 439 -2.85 -10.91 14.39
CA PHE A 439 -2.43 -11.83 15.43
C PHE A 439 -2.72 -13.27 15.04
N ASN A 440 -3.87 -13.62 14.45
CA ASN A 440 -4.14 -15.03 14.08
C ASN A 440 -3.22 -15.55 12.96
N LEU A 441 -2.64 -14.66 12.16
CA LEU A 441 -1.62 -15.03 11.17
C LEU A 441 -0.24 -15.32 11.80
N LEU A 442 -0.02 -15.00 13.08
CA LEU A 442 1.19 -15.43 13.78
C LEU A 442 1.14 -16.93 14.09
N GLN A 443 2.21 -17.62 13.71
CA GLN A 443 2.49 -19.04 13.95
C GLN A 443 2.94 -19.28 15.40
N ALA A 444 2.92 -20.54 15.85
CA ALA A 444 3.37 -20.90 17.21
C ALA A 444 4.89 -20.66 17.41
N ASP A 445 5.67 -20.64 16.34
CA ASP A 445 7.09 -20.27 16.34
C ASP A 445 7.35 -18.75 16.35
N GLY A 446 6.28 -17.94 16.32
CA GLY A 446 6.35 -16.48 16.31
C GLY A 446 6.70 -15.85 14.96
N TYR A 447 6.59 -16.57 13.84
CA TYR A 447 6.66 -16.04 12.47
C TYR A 447 5.25 -15.94 11.84
N ASN A 448 5.16 -15.62 10.54
CA ASN A 448 3.90 -15.47 9.82
C ASN A 448 4.06 -15.67 8.30
N PRO A 449 2.99 -15.99 7.56
CA PRO A 449 3.00 -15.96 6.10
C PRO A 449 3.21 -14.54 5.56
N LEU A 450 3.83 -14.41 4.38
CA LEU A 450 4.13 -13.12 3.74
C LEU A 450 2.93 -12.51 3.03
N ILE A 451 2.20 -13.28 2.22
CA ILE A 451 1.23 -12.73 1.25
C ILE A 451 -0.18 -12.89 1.80
N LEU A 452 -0.85 -11.78 2.07
CA LEU A 452 -2.27 -11.71 2.35
C LEU A 452 -3.06 -11.82 1.04
N LYS A 453 -4.11 -12.63 1.06
CA LYS A 453 -5.05 -12.79 -0.05
C LYS A 453 -6.37 -12.08 0.26
N PRO A 454 -7.22 -11.86 -0.76
CA PRO A 454 -8.59 -11.41 -0.59
C PRO A 454 -9.34 -12.18 0.50
N ASP A 455 -10.23 -11.48 1.22
CA ASP A 455 -11.09 -12.10 2.21
C ASP A 455 -12.02 -13.11 1.54
N GLN A 456 -11.96 -14.36 2.01
CA GLN A 456 -12.83 -15.44 1.56
C GLN A 456 -13.88 -15.76 2.63
N PHE A 457 -15.01 -16.27 2.17
CA PHE A 457 -16.13 -16.64 3.00
C PHE A 457 -16.57 -18.06 2.67
N LEU A 458 -16.95 -18.82 3.70
CA LEU A 458 -17.56 -20.13 3.56
C LEU A 458 -18.99 -20.06 4.06
N PHE A 459 -19.95 -20.31 3.18
CA PHE A 459 -21.37 -20.29 3.53
C PHE A 459 -21.75 -21.54 4.34
N GLN A 460 -22.38 -21.31 5.49
CA GLN A 460 -22.85 -22.32 6.44
C GLN A 460 -24.38 -22.28 6.62
N GLY A 461 -25.05 -21.37 5.91
CA GLY A 461 -26.51 -21.25 5.94
C GLY A 461 -27.22 -22.33 5.12
N ARG A 462 -28.55 -22.34 5.21
CA ARG A 462 -29.39 -23.19 4.36
C ARG A 462 -29.79 -22.44 3.08
N PRO A 463 -29.93 -23.13 1.93
CA PRO A 463 -30.28 -22.47 0.65
C PRO A 463 -31.57 -21.63 0.69
N GLU A 464 -32.54 -21.99 1.54
CA GLU A 464 -33.80 -21.27 1.73
C GLU A 464 -33.60 -19.80 2.12
N SER A 465 -32.46 -19.47 2.75
CA SER A 465 -32.10 -18.10 3.12
C SER A 465 -32.00 -17.16 1.91
N PHE A 466 -31.62 -17.67 0.73
CA PHE A 466 -31.45 -16.87 -0.48
C PHE A 466 -32.31 -17.29 -1.68
N ASN A 467 -33.09 -18.37 -1.55
CA ASN A 467 -33.97 -18.85 -2.65
C ASN A 467 -34.92 -17.77 -3.20
N ARG A 468 -35.32 -16.78 -2.38
CA ARG A 468 -36.20 -15.68 -2.83
C ARG A 468 -35.62 -14.80 -3.94
N PHE A 469 -34.30 -14.82 -4.14
CA PHE A 469 -33.61 -14.03 -5.16
C PHE A 469 -33.52 -14.75 -6.51
N PHE A 470 -33.84 -16.04 -6.57
CA PHE A 470 -33.62 -16.90 -7.74
C PHE A 470 -34.81 -17.79 -8.06
N LYS A 471 -34.88 -18.31 -9.29
CA LYS A 471 -35.71 -19.49 -9.59
C LYS A 471 -35.01 -20.75 -9.07
N SER A 472 -35.74 -21.86 -8.91
CA SER A 472 -35.21 -23.07 -8.26
C SER A 472 -33.95 -23.65 -8.93
N GLU A 473 -33.81 -23.55 -10.26
CA GLU A 473 -32.62 -24.03 -10.98
C GLU A 473 -31.40 -23.13 -10.76
N ASP A 474 -31.57 -21.81 -10.84
CA ASP A 474 -30.48 -20.84 -10.61
C ASP A 474 -30.00 -20.89 -9.16
N ALA A 475 -30.91 -21.09 -8.20
CA ALA A 475 -30.58 -21.27 -6.79
C ALA A 475 -29.67 -22.49 -6.56
N LYS A 476 -29.85 -23.59 -7.32
CA LYS A 476 -28.97 -24.77 -7.25
C LYS A 476 -27.55 -24.46 -7.75
N LYS A 477 -27.41 -23.64 -8.80
CA LYS A 477 -26.11 -23.21 -9.34
C LYS A 477 -25.35 -22.34 -8.33
N VAL A 478 -26.04 -21.37 -7.72
CA VAL A 478 -25.47 -20.52 -6.65
C VAL A 478 -25.09 -21.36 -5.43
N LYS A 479 -25.95 -22.30 -5.00
CA LYS A 479 -25.63 -23.23 -3.91
C LYS A 479 -24.31 -23.97 -4.15
N LYS A 480 -24.12 -24.50 -5.36
CA LYS A 480 -22.90 -25.24 -5.73
C LYS A 480 -21.64 -24.37 -5.66
N LEU A 481 -21.74 -23.08 -5.97
CA LEU A 481 -20.63 -22.14 -5.78
C LEU A 481 -20.33 -21.93 -4.28
N LEU A 482 -21.37 -21.72 -3.48
CA LEU A 482 -21.28 -21.46 -2.04
C LEU A 482 -20.84 -22.67 -1.20
N GLU A 483 -20.79 -23.88 -1.78
CA GLU A 483 -20.21 -25.09 -1.15
C GLU A 483 -18.70 -25.00 -0.98
N LYS A 484 -18.03 -24.05 -1.66
CA LYS A 484 -16.59 -23.78 -1.57
C LYS A 484 -16.35 -22.36 -1.04
N PRO A 485 -15.14 -22.07 -0.52
CA PRO A 485 -14.74 -20.70 -0.22
C PRO A 485 -14.91 -19.80 -1.44
N PHE A 486 -15.47 -18.61 -1.25
CA PHE A 486 -15.71 -17.62 -2.30
C PHE A 486 -15.37 -16.22 -1.80
N THR A 487 -15.02 -15.31 -2.72
CA THR A 487 -15.03 -13.87 -2.47
C THR A 487 -16.39 -13.28 -2.87
N PRO A 488 -16.84 -12.17 -2.24
CA PRO A 488 -18.06 -11.48 -2.66
C PRO A 488 -18.03 -11.07 -4.15
N GLY A 489 -16.86 -10.67 -4.65
CA GLY A 489 -16.67 -10.31 -6.06
C GLY A 489 -16.90 -11.49 -7.00
N GLU A 490 -16.32 -12.66 -6.70
CA GLU A 490 -16.54 -13.90 -7.47
C GLU A 490 -18.02 -14.31 -7.49
N LEU A 491 -18.74 -14.15 -6.36
CA LEU A 491 -20.17 -14.45 -6.28
C LEU A 491 -20.98 -13.58 -7.24
N PHE A 492 -20.80 -12.26 -7.22
CA PHE A 492 -21.54 -11.37 -8.12
C PHE A 492 -21.11 -11.51 -9.58
N PHE A 493 -19.82 -11.76 -9.83
CA PHE A 493 -19.32 -12.08 -11.15
C PHE A 493 -20.03 -13.33 -11.68
N PHE A 494 -20.05 -14.43 -10.93
CA PHE A 494 -20.74 -15.66 -11.34
C PHE A 494 -22.23 -15.43 -11.64
N ILE A 495 -22.94 -14.66 -10.81
CA ILE A 495 -24.37 -14.35 -10.99
C ILE A 495 -24.61 -13.57 -12.29
N GLU A 496 -23.82 -12.52 -12.56
CA GLU A 496 -23.98 -11.72 -13.78
C GLU A 496 -23.71 -12.53 -15.04
N HIS A 497 -22.69 -13.38 -15.01
CA HIS A 497 -22.20 -14.08 -16.21
C HIS A 497 -22.98 -15.34 -16.52
N THR A 498 -23.41 -16.07 -15.50
CA THR A 498 -23.98 -17.42 -15.68
C THR A 498 -25.52 -17.39 -15.67
N LEU A 499 -26.14 -16.39 -15.03
CA LEU A 499 -27.57 -16.41 -14.73
C LEU A 499 -28.30 -15.29 -15.48
N PHE A 500 -28.97 -15.63 -16.58
CA PHE A 500 -29.72 -14.69 -17.44
C PHE A 500 -30.80 -13.88 -16.68
N LYS A 501 -31.32 -14.40 -15.56
CA LYS A 501 -32.28 -13.73 -14.65
C LYS A 501 -31.67 -13.26 -13.32
N GLY A 502 -30.36 -13.44 -13.14
CA GLY A 502 -29.58 -12.96 -11.99
C GLY A 502 -29.57 -11.42 -11.87
N LEU A 503 -30.00 -10.70 -12.90
CA LEU A 503 -30.15 -9.23 -12.90
C LEU A 503 -31.06 -8.70 -11.78
N LYS A 504 -32.07 -9.47 -11.33
CA LYS A 504 -32.92 -9.07 -10.19
C LYS A 504 -32.16 -9.03 -8.86
N VAL A 505 -31.08 -9.79 -8.73
CA VAL A 505 -30.20 -9.73 -7.55
C VAL A 505 -29.54 -8.36 -7.45
N PHE A 506 -29.22 -7.74 -8.59
CA PHE A 506 -28.54 -6.45 -8.62
C PHE A 506 -29.41 -5.28 -8.14
N GLU A 507 -30.74 -5.41 -8.18
CA GLU A 507 -31.68 -4.44 -7.58
C GLU A 507 -31.61 -4.47 -6.04
N LYS A 508 -31.24 -5.61 -5.46
CA LYS A 508 -31.19 -5.87 -4.01
C LYS A 508 -29.84 -6.47 -3.57
N LYS A 509 -28.75 -6.05 -4.22
CA LYS A 509 -27.41 -6.63 -4.06
C LYS A 509 -26.89 -6.58 -2.63
N GLU A 510 -27.09 -5.46 -1.93
CA GLU A 510 -26.67 -5.29 -0.53
C GLU A 510 -27.48 -6.18 0.40
N GLU A 511 -28.80 -6.28 0.18
CA GLU A 511 -29.69 -7.18 0.92
C GLU A 511 -29.28 -8.65 0.73
N PHE A 512 -29.02 -9.06 -0.52
CA PHE A 512 -28.57 -10.40 -0.84
C PHE A 512 -27.21 -10.72 -0.19
N LEU A 513 -26.22 -9.84 -0.38
CA LEU A 513 -24.89 -10.03 0.19
C LEU A 513 -24.94 -10.08 1.73
N SER A 514 -25.70 -9.20 2.35
CA SER A 514 -25.93 -9.18 3.80
C SER A 514 -26.42 -10.53 4.33
N ILE A 515 -27.37 -11.16 3.62
CA ILE A 515 -27.92 -12.48 4.00
C ILE A 515 -26.90 -13.59 3.82
N ILE A 516 -26.13 -13.56 2.73
CA ILE A 516 -25.08 -14.54 2.49
C ILE A 516 -24.03 -14.44 3.60
N LEU A 517 -23.49 -13.24 3.84
CA LEU A 517 -22.44 -13.01 4.83
C LEU A 517 -22.91 -13.28 6.27
N ALA A 518 -24.19 -13.01 6.59
CA ALA A 518 -24.77 -13.34 7.90
C ALA A 518 -24.64 -14.82 8.27
N HIS A 519 -24.60 -15.69 7.26
CA HIS A 519 -24.47 -17.14 7.41
C HIS A 519 -23.13 -17.67 6.90
N SER A 520 -22.11 -16.82 6.81
CA SER A 520 -20.78 -17.23 6.36
C SER A 520 -19.74 -17.07 7.46
N ALA A 521 -18.80 -18.01 7.52
CA ALA A 521 -17.57 -17.86 8.28
C ALA A 521 -16.51 -17.20 7.40
N ARG A 522 -15.83 -16.16 7.92
CA ARG A 522 -14.67 -15.55 7.26
C ARG A 522 -13.46 -16.49 7.35
N ILE A 523 -12.74 -16.62 6.25
CA ILE A 523 -11.49 -17.39 6.14
C ILE A 523 -10.36 -16.40 5.90
N LEU A 524 -9.38 -16.39 6.80
CA LEU A 524 -8.12 -15.68 6.59
C LEU A 524 -7.26 -16.48 5.62
N SER A 525 -7.09 -15.95 4.41
CA SER A 525 -6.31 -16.58 3.35
C SER A 525 -4.95 -15.89 3.22
N ALA A 526 -3.88 -16.67 3.31
CA ALA A 526 -2.51 -16.20 3.19
C ALA A 526 -1.59 -17.29 2.61
N GLU A 527 -0.50 -16.87 1.98
CA GLU A 527 0.54 -17.74 1.43
C GLU A 527 1.89 -17.42 2.08
N HIS A 528 2.73 -18.44 2.27
CA HIS A 528 4.05 -18.29 2.89
C HIS A 528 4.91 -17.24 2.17
N GLY A 529 4.97 -17.27 0.84
CA GLY A 529 5.84 -16.39 0.06
C GLY A 529 7.28 -16.89 0.04
N GLU A 530 8.24 -16.04 0.42
CA GLU A 530 9.67 -16.29 0.18
C GLU A 530 10.50 -16.58 1.44
N GLY A 531 9.90 -16.53 2.64
CA GLY A 531 10.61 -16.73 3.90
C GLY A 531 9.96 -15.99 5.07
N PHE A 532 10.63 -15.96 6.21
CA PHE A 532 10.12 -15.34 7.43
C PHE A 532 11.00 -14.16 7.88
N TRP A 533 10.47 -12.95 7.77
CA TRP A 533 11.13 -11.74 8.25
C TRP A 533 11.02 -11.62 9.77
N ILE A 534 12.10 -11.21 10.41
CA ILE A 534 12.20 -11.21 11.87
C ILE A 534 11.48 -10.05 12.56
N ASP A 535 11.09 -8.99 11.82
CA ASP A 535 10.41 -7.80 12.35
C ASP A 535 8.88 -7.89 12.36
N HIS A 536 8.29 -8.78 11.56
CA HIS A 536 6.86 -8.74 11.24
C HIS A 536 5.92 -8.76 12.47
N TRP A 537 6.26 -9.54 13.50
CA TRP A 537 5.46 -9.63 14.71
C TRP A 537 5.36 -8.29 15.45
N ALA A 538 6.40 -7.45 15.41
CA ALA A 538 6.49 -6.23 16.20
C ALA A 538 5.38 -5.22 15.86
N TYR A 539 4.97 -5.15 14.59
CA TYR A 539 3.92 -4.23 14.12
C TYR A 539 2.55 -4.50 14.76
N CYS A 540 2.30 -5.72 15.25
CA CYS A 540 1.04 -6.07 15.91
C CYS A 540 0.78 -5.25 17.18
N LEU A 541 1.83 -4.76 17.86
CA LEU A 541 1.65 -3.91 19.03
C LEU A 541 1.12 -2.53 18.64
N ASP A 542 1.52 -1.98 17.49
CA ASP A 542 0.99 -0.70 17.00
C ASP A 542 -0.53 -0.77 16.76
N LEU A 543 -1.05 -1.91 16.28
CA LEU A 543 -2.49 -2.16 16.14
C LEU A 543 -3.19 -2.20 17.51
N LEU A 544 -2.60 -2.87 18.49
CA LEU A 544 -3.16 -2.99 19.83
C LEU A 544 -3.18 -1.64 20.56
N GLU A 545 -2.10 -0.88 20.48
CA GLU A 545 -2.02 0.49 21.00
C GLU A 545 -3.07 1.40 20.35
N ALA A 546 -3.25 1.30 19.03
CA ALA A 546 -4.30 2.04 18.33
C ALA A 546 -5.70 1.64 18.84
N TYR A 547 -5.98 0.34 19.02
CA TYR A 547 -7.26 -0.13 19.56
C TYR A 547 -7.55 0.42 20.95
N ILE A 548 -6.60 0.27 21.89
CA ILE A 548 -6.82 0.70 23.29
C ILE A 548 -6.78 2.22 23.46
N SER A 549 -6.18 2.96 22.52
CA SER A 549 -6.24 4.43 22.52
C SER A 549 -7.63 4.99 22.21
N LEU A 550 -8.51 4.16 21.63
CA LEU A 550 -9.93 4.45 21.40
C LEU A 550 -10.86 3.72 22.36
N TYR A 551 -10.52 2.48 22.73
CA TYR A 551 -11.31 1.60 23.58
C TYR A 551 -10.54 1.16 24.84
N PRO A 552 -10.09 2.11 25.69
CA PRO A 552 -9.30 1.79 26.88
C PRO A 552 -10.06 0.86 27.83
N GLU A 553 -11.39 0.95 27.87
CA GLU A 553 -12.24 0.08 28.69
C GLU A 553 -12.31 -1.37 28.21
N LYS A 554 -11.81 -1.65 27.00
CA LYS A 554 -11.77 -3.00 26.41
C LYS A 554 -10.42 -3.70 26.57
N LEU A 555 -9.45 -3.07 27.25
CA LEU A 555 -8.11 -3.63 27.46
C LEU A 555 -8.13 -5.03 28.08
N GLN A 556 -8.82 -5.18 29.22
CA GLN A 556 -8.94 -6.47 29.90
C GLN A 556 -9.66 -7.50 29.01
N HIS A 557 -10.74 -7.08 28.36
CA HIS A 557 -11.51 -7.92 27.47
C HIS A 557 -10.65 -8.51 26.35
N ILE A 558 -9.94 -7.67 25.60
CA ILE A 558 -9.18 -8.10 24.42
C ILE A 558 -7.93 -8.91 24.79
N LEU A 559 -7.27 -8.59 25.91
CA LEU A 559 -6.04 -9.27 26.32
C LEU A 559 -6.30 -10.64 26.93
N VAL A 560 -7.20 -10.76 27.91
CA VAL A 560 -7.30 -11.97 28.75
C VAL A 560 -8.65 -12.69 28.68
N GLU A 561 -9.76 -11.97 28.46
CA GLU A 561 -11.10 -12.57 28.49
C GLU A 561 -11.53 -13.15 27.14
N HIS A 562 -11.14 -12.50 26.03
CA HIS A 562 -11.55 -12.88 24.69
C HIS A 562 -10.69 -14.04 24.14
N LYS A 563 -11.15 -15.27 24.31
CA LYS A 563 -10.42 -16.51 23.97
C LYS A 563 -10.72 -17.05 22.57
N GLU A 564 -10.66 -16.20 21.55
CA GLU A 564 -10.92 -16.56 20.14
C GLU A 564 -9.68 -16.47 19.24
N PHE A 565 -8.51 -16.16 19.81
CA PHE A 565 -7.27 -16.09 19.04
C PHE A 565 -6.75 -17.50 18.75
N THR A 566 -6.22 -17.69 17.54
CA THR A 566 -5.68 -18.97 17.06
C THR A 566 -4.28 -18.75 16.48
N PHE A 567 -3.56 -19.81 16.11
CA PHE A 567 -2.27 -19.71 15.42
C PHE A 567 -2.37 -20.15 13.96
N PHE A 568 -1.61 -19.49 13.09
CA PHE A 568 -1.50 -19.91 11.70
C PHE A 568 -0.71 -21.21 11.60
N ASP A 569 -1.18 -22.13 10.75
CA ASP A 569 -0.55 -23.42 10.53
C ASP A 569 0.08 -23.47 9.13
N ASN A 570 1.41 -23.36 9.10
CA ASN A 570 2.23 -23.29 7.89
C ASN A 570 3.04 -24.57 7.70
N SER A 571 3.21 -25.02 6.46
CA SER A 571 4.06 -26.17 6.14
C SER A 571 5.55 -25.82 6.11
N GLU A 572 5.88 -24.55 5.93
CA GLU A 572 7.25 -24.05 5.99
C GLU A 572 7.68 -23.88 7.45
N VAL A 573 8.77 -24.55 7.83
CA VAL A 573 9.24 -24.65 9.22
C VAL A 573 10.72 -24.37 9.34
N LEU A 574 11.14 -23.90 10.50
CA LEU A 574 12.53 -23.66 10.85
C LEU A 574 13.26 -24.99 11.09
N ARG A 575 14.45 -25.15 10.51
CA ARG A 575 15.35 -26.28 10.78
C ARG A 575 16.08 -26.10 12.12
N PRO A 576 16.41 -27.20 12.82
CA PRO A 576 17.26 -27.14 14.00
C PRO A 576 18.68 -26.67 13.61
N ARG A 577 19.42 -26.17 14.60
CA ARG A 577 20.80 -25.66 14.44
C ARG A 577 21.74 -26.70 13.85
N SER A 578 21.55 -27.98 14.19
CA SER A 578 22.34 -29.10 13.66
C SER A 578 22.28 -29.26 12.13
N GLU A 579 21.31 -28.64 11.46
CA GLU A 579 21.07 -28.78 10.02
C GLU A 579 21.30 -27.50 9.20
N ARG A 580 21.64 -26.37 9.84
CA ARG A 580 21.65 -25.04 9.18
C ARG A 580 22.98 -24.30 9.19
N TYR A 581 23.97 -24.75 9.96
CA TYR A 581 25.31 -24.15 9.98
C TYR A 581 26.28 -24.95 9.12
N VAL A 582 26.77 -24.35 8.03
CA VAL A 582 27.58 -25.02 7.01
C VAL A 582 28.92 -24.34 6.82
N VAL A 583 29.97 -25.11 6.53
CA VAL A 583 31.30 -24.58 6.24
C VAL A 583 31.46 -24.33 4.75
N LYS A 584 31.87 -23.12 4.39
CA LYS A 584 32.26 -22.74 3.03
C LYS A 584 33.49 -21.85 3.09
N ASP A 585 34.51 -22.15 2.31
CA ASP A 585 35.76 -21.36 2.24
C ASP A 585 36.38 -21.08 3.63
N ALA A 586 36.40 -22.12 4.49
CA ALA A 586 36.86 -22.09 5.88
C ALA A 586 36.08 -21.14 6.83
N LYS A 587 34.89 -20.68 6.43
CA LYS A 587 33.97 -19.89 7.26
C LYS A 587 32.64 -20.61 7.46
N VAL A 588 31.99 -20.35 8.59
CA VAL A 588 30.67 -20.89 8.90
C VAL A 588 29.59 -19.91 8.46
N PHE A 589 28.61 -20.42 7.74
CA PHE A 589 27.43 -19.68 7.30
C PHE A 589 26.16 -20.36 7.77
N GLN A 590 25.07 -19.61 7.83
CA GLN A 590 23.74 -20.13 8.08
C GLN A 590 22.93 -20.19 6.79
N TYR A 591 22.69 -21.39 6.26
CA TYR A 591 21.93 -21.58 5.03
C TYR A 591 20.81 -22.60 5.20
N HIS A 592 19.82 -22.53 4.29
CA HIS A 592 18.70 -23.47 4.24
C HIS A 592 17.91 -23.58 5.56
N SER A 593 17.77 -22.48 6.29
CA SER A 593 17.19 -22.48 7.64
C SER A 593 15.68 -22.76 7.65
N VAL A 594 14.99 -22.58 6.53
CA VAL A 594 13.56 -22.87 6.36
C VAL A 594 13.37 -24.00 5.35
N VAL A 595 12.48 -24.94 5.65
CA VAL A 595 12.16 -26.08 4.79
C VAL A 595 10.66 -26.38 4.75
N ASN A 596 10.17 -26.84 3.60
CA ASN A 596 8.81 -27.34 3.45
C ASN A 596 8.69 -28.73 4.09
N ASN A 597 7.95 -28.84 5.19
CA ASN A 597 7.71 -30.12 5.84
C ASN A 597 6.57 -30.88 5.14
N HIS A 598 6.91 -31.94 4.41
CA HIS A 598 5.94 -32.72 3.62
C HIS A 598 4.85 -33.40 4.46
N ALA A 599 5.17 -33.90 5.65
CA ALA A 599 4.19 -34.54 6.53
C ALA A 599 3.16 -33.52 7.03
N LYS A 600 3.63 -32.32 7.42
CA LYS A 600 2.78 -31.20 7.82
C LYS A 600 1.92 -30.69 6.67
N LEU A 601 2.50 -30.54 5.47
CA LEU A 601 1.75 -30.17 4.27
C LEU A 601 0.63 -31.17 3.95
N ALA A 602 0.92 -32.48 4.03
CA ALA A 602 -0.08 -33.52 3.81
C ALA A 602 -1.20 -33.47 4.85
N MET A 603 -0.88 -33.20 6.12
CA MET A 603 -1.88 -33.00 7.18
C MET A 603 -2.77 -31.78 6.88
N ILE A 604 -2.18 -30.63 6.54
CA ILE A 604 -2.92 -29.40 6.23
C ILE A 604 -3.86 -29.62 5.04
N LYS A 605 -3.37 -30.26 3.96
CA LYS A 605 -4.17 -30.55 2.75
C LYS A 605 -5.35 -31.49 2.99
N LYS A 606 -5.31 -32.36 4.01
CA LYS A 606 -6.41 -33.27 4.37
C LYS A 606 -7.58 -32.56 5.06
N ARG A 607 -7.41 -31.32 5.54
CA ARG A 607 -8.45 -30.56 6.23
C ARG A 607 -9.46 -30.01 5.22
N GLY A 608 -10.75 -30.35 5.38
CA GLY A 608 -11.82 -29.90 4.47
C GLY A 608 -12.16 -28.41 4.55
N SER A 609 -11.80 -27.73 5.65
CA SER A 609 -11.98 -26.29 5.84
C SER A 609 -10.99 -25.74 6.87
N LEU A 610 -10.74 -24.42 6.82
CA LEU A 610 -9.82 -23.71 7.73
C LEU A 610 -8.45 -24.43 7.83
N ALA A 611 -7.91 -24.80 6.67
CA ALA A 611 -6.74 -25.68 6.57
C ALA A 611 -5.51 -25.13 7.29
N HIS A 612 -5.33 -23.81 7.29
CA HIS A 612 -4.18 -23.12 7.89
C HIS A 612 -4.43 -22.62 9.33
N VAL A 613 -5.38 -23.20 10.05
CA VAL A 613 -5.61 -22.88 11.47
C VAL A 613 -5.10 -24.03 12.33
N MET A 614 -4.24 -23.71 13.30
CA MET A 614 -3.61 -24.70 14.19
C MET A 614 -4.64 -25.41 15.07
N ARG A 615 -4.42 -26.71 15.32
CA ARG A 615 -5.33 -27.61 16.05
C ARG A 615 -4.63 -28.32 17.20
N ALA A 616 -5.41 -28.69 18.21
CA ALA A 616 -5.00 -29.52 19.34
C ALA A 616 -4.74 -30.98 18.90
N ARG A 617 -4.30 -31.84 19.83
CA ARG A 617 -3.92 -33.25 19.58
C ARG A 617 -2.97 -33.38 18.39
N ARG A 618 -1.93 -32.53 18.35
CA ARG A 618 -0.91 -32.51 17.30
C ARG A 618 -1.52 -32.38 15.89
N GLY A 619 -2.47 -31.47 15.75
CA GLY A 619 -3.06 -31.12 14.46
C GLY A 619 -4.29 -31.93 14.05
N GLN A 620 -4.68 -32.93 14.84
CA GLN A 620 -5.78 -33.86 14.55
C GLN A 620 -7.09 -33.54 15.30
N GLY A 621 -7.02 -32.69 16.32
CA GLY A 621 -8.16 -32.29 17.13
C GLY A 621 -8.89 -31.05 16.62
N ASP A 622 -9.62 -30.42 17.53
CA ASP A 622 -10.29 -29.15 17.29
C ASP A 622 -9.30 -27.99 17.15
N ILE A 623 -9.78 -26.87 16.63
CA ILE A 623 -8.99 -25.63 16.54
C ILE A 623 -8.56 -25.22 17.94
N TYR A 624 -7.26 -25.00 18.13
CA TYR A 624 -6.73 -24.50 19.40
C TYR A 624 -7.00 -23.00 19.50
N LYS A 625 -7.75 -22.60 20.52
CA LYS A 625 -8.10 -21.21 20.81
C LYS A 625 -7.48 -20.76 22.12
N THR A 626 -7.05 -19.50 22.17
CA THR A 626 -6.44 -18.89 23.36
C THR A 626 -6.70 -17.39 23.40
N SER A 627 -6.18 -16.69 24.41
CA SER A 627 -6.26 -15.24 24.53
C SER A 627 -5.12 -14.53 23.79
N LEU A 628 -5.31 -13.24 23.50
CA LEU A 628 -4.26 -12.42 22.90
C LEU A 628 -3.01 -12.36 23.78
N PHE A 629 -3.19 -12.29 25.10
CA PHE A 629 -2.09 -12.27 26.07
C PHE A 629 -1.21 -13.52 25.96
N VAL A 630 -1.82 -14.71 25.85
CA VAL A 630 -1.07 -15.97 25.65
C VAL A 630 -0.32 -15.96 24.33
N LYS A 631 -0.95 -15.47 23.24
CA LYS A 631 -0.26 -15.31 21.96
C LYS A 631 0.97 -14.42 22.07
N MET A 632 0.87 -13.29 22.78
CA MET A 632 2.01 -12.39 23.00
C MET A 632 3.13 -13.08 23.78
N LEU A 633 2.81 -13.84 24.83
CA LEU A 633 3.80 -14.60 25.60
C LEU A 633 4.52 -15.66 24.76
N VAL A 634 3.81 -16.36 23.88
CA VAL A 634 4.41 -17.33 22.95
C VAL A 634 5.41 -16.65 22.01
N VAL A 635 5.05 -15.50 21.44
CA VAL A 635 5.95 -14.72 20.57
C VAL A 635 7.17 -14.22 21.34
N ILE A 636 6.96 -13.65 22.53
CA ILE A 636 8.04 -13.16 23.41
C ILE A 636 9.01 -14.28 23.74
N ALA A 637 8.52 -15.46 24.15
CA ALA A 637 9.37 -16.60 24.48
C ALA A 637 10.23 -17.06 23.29
N ASN A 638 9.64 -17.17 22.10
CA ASN A 638 10.37 -17.52 20.88
C ASN A 638 11.43 -16.48 20.49
N LYS A 639 11.09 -15.17 20.59
CA LYS A 639 12.00 -14.10 20.19
C LYS A 639 13.11 -13.85 21.22
N PHE A 640 12.80 -14.00 22.51
CA PHE A 640 13.80 -13.93 23.58
C PHE A 640 14.80 -15.09 23.52
N SER A 641 14.34 -16.29 23.15
CA SER A 641 15.24 -17.44 23.00
C SER A 641 16.18 -17.36 21.80
N SER A 642 15.88 -16.49 20.80
CA SER A 642 16.74 -16.16 19.66
C SER A 642 17.61 -14.92 19.86
N LEU A 643 17.93 -14.54 21.10
CA LEU A 643 19.03 -13.60 21.29
C LEU A 643 20.33 -14.24 20.79
N ASP A 644 21.16 -13.44 20.13
CA ASP A 644 22.42 -13.88 19.53
C ASP A 644 23.44 -14.38 20.58
N PRO A 645 24.58 -14.96 20.14
CA PRO A 645 25.58 -15.52 21.06
C PRO A 645 26.20 -14.52 22.04
N CYS A 646 26.07 -13.21 21.79
CA CYS A 646 26.51 -12.14 22.69
C CYS A 646 25.36 -11.56 23.54
N GLY A 647 24.14 -12.05 23.34
CA GLY A 647 22.91 -11.58 23.97
C GLY A 647 22.49 -10.18 23.55
N VAL A 648 22.89 -9.70 22.37
CA VAL A 648 22.71 -8.30 21.93
C VAL A 648 21.49 -8.14 21.03
N GLY A 649 21.49 -8.79 19.87
CA GLY A 649 20.42 -8.71 18.87
C GLY A 649 19.57 -9.98 18.81
N VAL A 650 18.37 -9.89 18.24
CA VAL A 650 17.60 -11.06 17.82
C VAL A 650 18.17 -11.58 16.49
N GLU A 651 18.41 -12.89 16.39
CA GLU A 651 19.02 -13.53 15.23
C GLU A 651 18.11 -13.52 13.98
N MET A 652 18.72 -13.32 12.80
CA MET A 652 18.12 -13.45 11.47
C MET A 652 18.12 -14.92 11.01
N GLU A 653 17.52 -15.81 11.79
CA GLU A 653 17.64 -17.26 11.62
C GLU A 653 16.67 -17.90 10.61
N ALA A 654 15.79 -17.12 9.99
CA ALA A 654 14.70 -17.66 9.17
C ALA A 654 14.74 -17.20 7.70
N ASN A 655 15.96 -17.21 7.14
CA ASN A 655 16.33 -16.84 5.76
C ASN A 655 16.12 -15.38 5.34
N LYS A 656 15.34 -14.59 6.08
CA LYS A 656 15.07 -13.19 5.73
C LYS A 656 15.54 -12.25 6.84
N PRO A 657 15.95 -11.01 6.47
CA PRO A 657 16.36 -10.00 7.44
C PRO A 657 15.11 -9.37 8.09
N ASN A 658 15.17 -8.08 8.39
CA ASN A 658 14.10 -7.32 9.03
C ASN A 658 13.51 -6.26 8.07
N TRP A 659 13.12 -5.07 8.56
CA TRP A 659 12.66 -3.97 7.71
C TRP A 659 13.59 -3.68 6.52
N TYR A 660 14.89 -3.67 6.78
CA TYR A 660 15.92 -3.38 5.78
C TYR A 660 16.20 -4.60 4.90
N ASP A 661 15.35 -4.80 3.88
CA ASP A 661 15.39 -6.01 3.04
C ASP A 661 16.68 -6.15 2.22
N ALA A 662 17.41 -5.05 1.98
CA ALA A 662 18.66 -5.05 1.24
C ALA A 662 19.87 -5.62 2.02
N LEU A 663 19.68 -5.97 3.30
CA LEU A 663 20.58 -6.81 4.10
C LEU A 663 20.26 -8.31 3.92
N ASN A 664 19.83 -8.70 2.74
CA ASN A 664 19.39 -10.07 2.44
C ASN A 664 20.50 -11.14 2.51
N GLY A 665 21.78 -10.75 2.63
CA GLY A 665 22.89 -11.66 2.87
C GLY A 665 23.23 -11.85 4.36
N LEU A 666 22.83 -10.90 5.21
CA LEU A 666 23.09 -10.90 6.65
C LEU A 666 22.53 -12.14 7.40
N PRO A 667 21.36 -12.71 7.05
CA PRO A 667 20.92 -14.01 7.59
C PRO A 667 21.95 -15.13 7.41
N GLY A 668 22.70 -15.10 6.31
CA GLY A 668 23.77 -16.06 6.00
C GLY A 668 25.01 -15.91 6.88
N LEU A 669 25.24 -14.70 7.40
CA LEU A 669 26.37 -14.34 8.26
C LEU A 669 26.03 -14.46 9.75
N LEU A 670 25.02 -15.27 10.07
CA LEU A 670 24.47 -15.43 11.43
C LEU A 670 24.13 -14.06 12.04
N GLY A 671 23.64 -13.13 11.21
CA GLY A 671 23.46 -11.76 11.65
C GLY A 671 22.31 -11.61 12.63
N SER A 672 22.39 -10.55 13.43
CA SER A 672 21.39 -10.22 14.46
C SER A 672 21.09 -8.73 14.46
N SER A 673 19.99 -8.36 15.12
CA SER A 673 19.45 -7.00 15.10
C SER A 673 18.95 -6.55 16.47
N THR A 674 19.36 -5.35 16.88
CA THR A 674 18.89 -4.69 18.11
C THR A 674 17.54 -4.02 17.90
N CYS A 675 17.09 -3.80 16.66
CA CYS A 675 15.76 -3.27 16.36
C CYS A 675 14.67 -4.17 16.96
N GLU A 676 14.76 -5.47 16.72
CA GLU A 676 13.85 -6.46 17.27
C GLU A 676 14.06 -6.68 18.78
N THR A 677 15.28 -6.50 19.29
CA THR A 677 15.54 -6.50 20.74
C THR A 677 14.82 -5.34 21.44
N PHE A 678 14.83 -4.14 20.84
CA PHE A 678 14.07 -2.99 21.34
C PHE A 678 12.56 -3.21 21.26
N GLU A 679 12.05 -3.81 20.18
CA GLU A 679 10.62 -4.17 20.11
C GLU A 679 10.24 -5.25 21.14
N LEU A 680 11.14 -6.18 21.43
CA LEU A 680 10.92 -7.19 22.48
C LEU A 680 10.84 -6.52 23.85
N LYS A 681 11.77 -5.59 24.14
CA LYS A 681 11.69 -4.74 25.32
C LYS A 681 10.38 -3.96 25.38
N ARG A 682 9.94 -3.37 24.28
CA ARG A 682 8.68 -2.62 24.18
C ARG A 682 7.46 -3.50 24.49
N TRP A 683 7.41 -4.74 23.99
CA TRP A 683 6.33 -5.69 24.31
C TRP A 683 6.32 -6.08 25.79
N LEU A 684 7.49 -6.30 26.39
CA LEU A 684 7.62 -6.60 27.81
C LEU A 684 7.18 -5.42 28.70
N ILE A 685 7.60 -4.19 28.37
CA ILE A 685 7.15 -2.97 29.05
C ILE A 685 5.63 -2.84 28.94
N PHE A 686 5.07 -2.99 27.72
CA PHE A 686 3.64 -2.95 27.49
C PHE A 686 2.88 -3.95 28.37
N ILE A 687 3.36 -5.20 28.43
CA ILE A 687 2.74 -6.23 29.28
C ILE A 687 2.77 -5.82 30.75
N LYS A 688 3.93 -5.41 31.28
CA LYS A 688 4.07 -5.04 32.70
C LYS A 688 3.16 -3.86 33.06
N GLU A 689 3.18 -2.80 32.25
CA GLU A 689 2.33 -1.62 32.47
C GLU A 689 0.83 -1.98 32.46
N ASN A 690 0.39 -2.78 31.49
CA ASN A 690 -1.03 -3.08 31.34
C ASN A 690 -1.51 -4.16 32.31
N LEU A 691 -0.65 -5.09 32.76
CA LEU A 691 -0.96 -6.00 33.87
C LEU A 691 -1.32 -5.23 35.15
N ALA A 692 -0.53 -4.19 35.48
CA ALA A 692 -0.83 -3.32 36.61
C ALA A 692 -2.16 -2.57 36.44
N ASN A 693 -2.49 -2.15 35.21
CA ASN A 693 -3.69 -1.37 34.92
C ASN A 693 -4.99 -2.18 34.89
N MET A 694 -4.95 -3.49 34.58
CA MET A 694 -6.16 -4.31 34.47
C MET A 694 -6.84 -4.61 35.83
N ALA A 695 -6.24 -4.23 36.97
CA ALA A 695 -6.78 -4.44 38.32
C ALA A 695 -7.23 -5.91 38.57
N LEU A 696 -6.52 -6.87 37.98
CA LEU A 696 -6.76 -8.30 38.16
C LEU A 696 -6.25 -8.69 39.56
N GLY A 697 -7.05 -9.45 40.31
CA GLY A 697 -6.64 -9.88 41.66
C GLY A 697 -5.35 -10.70 41.63
N ASN A 698 -4.58 -10.69 42.73
CA ASN A 698 -3.26 -11.35 42.83
C ASN A 698 -3.27 -12.87 42.54
N GLY A 699 -4.43 -13.53 42.62
CA GLY A 699 -4.61 -14.95 42.28
C GLY A 699 -5.07 -15.21 40.83
N TYR A 700 -5.23 -14.18 40.00
CA TYR A 700 -5.65 -14.35 38.62
C TYR A 700 -4.60 -15.17 37.86
N SER A 701 -5.08 -16.20 37.16
CA SER A 701 -4.23 -17.11 36.40
C SER A 701 -4.70 -17.18 34.95
N ILE A 702 -3.73 -17.29 34.04
CA ILE A 702 -3.96 -17.54 32.62
C ILE A 702 -3.72 -19.03 32.32
N LEU A 703 -4.31 -19.55 31.24
CA LEU A 703 -4.08 -20.90 30.78
C LEU A 703 -3.08 -20.87 29.62
N LEU A 704 -1.90 -21.48 29.81
CA LEU A 704 -0.89 -21.64 28.77
C LEU A 704 -0.88 -23.08 28.27
N PRO A 705 -0.68 -23.33 26.96
CA PRO A 705 -0.41 -24.69 26.50
C PRO A 705 0.89 -25.17 27.15
N VAL A 706 0.93 -26.44 27.56
CA VAL A 706 2.04 -27.02 28.34
C VAL A 706 3.39 -26.78 27.67
N GLU A 707 3.47 -26.88 26.35
CA GLU A 707 4.69 -26.64 25.58
C GLU A 707 5.20 -25.20 25.74
N ALA A 708 4.30 -24.22 25.69
CA ALA A 708 4.67 -22.81 25.85
C ALA A 708 5.03 -22.48 27.30
N TYR A 709 4.36 -23.11 28.27
CA TYR A 709 4.71 -22.97 29.69
C TYR A 709 6.13 -23.46 29.95
N ASP A 710 6.47 -24.67 29.47
CA ASP A 710 7.79 -25.26 29.66
C ASP A 710 8.90 -24.37 29.07
N LEU A 711 8.68 -23.84 27.86
CA LEU A 711 9.59 -22.88 27.23
C LEU A 711 9.74 -21.60 28.08
N LEU A 712 8.62 -20.96 28.43
CA LEU A 712 8.61 -19.69 29.17
C LEU A 712 9.29 -19.82 30.53
N ARG A 713 8.97 -20.88 31.28
CA ARG A 713 9.56 -21.16 32.59
C ARG A 713 11.04 -21.49 32.48
N GLY A 714 11.43 -22.34 31.53
CA GLY A 714 12.83 -22.69 31.29
C GLY A 714 13.69 -21.46 30.98
N LEU A 715 13.20 -20.59 30.09
CA LEU A 715 13.85 -19.31 29.79
C LEU A 715 13.88 -18.38 31.00
N GLY A 716 12.82 -18.34 31.79
CA GLY A 716 12.76 -17.53 33.02
C GLY A 716 13.80 -17.96 34.06
N ILE A 717 14.05 -19.26 34.21
CA ILE A 717 15.12 -19.81 35.07
C ILE A 717 16.49 -19.45 34.48
N LEU A 718 16.69 -19.69 33.18
CA LEU A 718 17.95 -19.42 32.50
C LEU A 718 18.34 -17.93 32.55
N ALA A 719 17.39 -17.02 32.36
CA ALA A 719 17.62 -15.58 32.43
C ALA A 719 18.04 -15.08 33.83
N ARG A 720 17.75 -15.84 34.89
CA ARG A 720 18.19 -15.55 36.27
C ARG A 720 19.49 -16.25 36.64
N SER A 721 19.96 -17.20 35.83
CA SER A 721 21.18 -17.96 36.10
C SER A 721 22.43 -17.18 35.71
N GLU A 722 23.51 -17.36 36.46
CA GLU A 722 24.83 -16.79 36.17
C GLU A 722 25.61 -17.68 35.19
N VAL A 723 25.11 -17.78 33.96
CA VAL A 723 25.80 -18.47 32.87
C VAL A 723 26.47 -17.45 31.95
N ASN A 724 27.55 -17.85 31.27
CA ASN A 724 28.17 -17.03 30.24
C ASN A 724 27.24 -16.90 29.01
N GLU A 725 27.62 -16.05 28.05
CA GLU A 725 26.77 -15.68 26.92
C GLU A 725 26.55 -16.83 25.94
N TYR A 726 27.60 -17.59 25.64
CA TYR A 726 27.51 -18.79 24.81
C TYR A 726 26.59 -19.84 25.44
N ASP A 727 26.76 -20.13 26.74
CA ASP A 727 25.94 -21.11 27.46
C ASP A 727 24.48 -20.67 27.55
N PHE A 728 24.23 -19.36 27.70
CA PHE A 728 22.88 -18.82 27.61
C PHE A 728 22.28 -19.08 26.23
N TRP A 729 23.00 -18.73 25.16
CA TRP A 729 22.58 -18.92 23.79
C TRP A 729 22.30 -20.39 23.45
N ASP A 730 23.23 -21.31 23.78
CA ASP A 730 23.06 -22.72 23.46
C ASP A 730 21.86 -23.34 24.20
N LYS A 731 21.69 -23.01 25.49
CA LYS A 731 20.58 -23.50 26.30
C LYS A 731 19.24 -22.88 25.91
N SER A 732 19.19 -21.59 25.57
CA SER A 732 17.95 -20.93 25.14
C SER A 732 17.46 -21.50 23.82
N HIS A 733 18.39 -21.76 22.89
CA HIS A 733 18.06 -22.39 21.62
C HIS A 733 17.64 -23.85 21.80
N ALA A 734 18.30 -24.63 22.65
CA ALA A 734 17.90 -26.01 22.92
C ALA A 734 16.46 -26.09 23.49
N LEU A 735 16.10 -25.20 24.43
CA LEU A 735 14.73 -25.10 24.94
C LEU A 735 13.72 -24.80 23.83
N ARG A 736 14.09 -23.88 22.91
CA ARG A 736 13.24 -23.52 21.79
C ARG A 736 13.12 -24.64 20.75
N GLU A 737 14.20 -25.32 20.42
CA GLU A 737 14.20 -26.45 19.48
C GLU A 737 13.29 -27.58 19.96
N GLU A 738 13.29 -27.87 21.26
CA GLU A 738 12.35 -28.83 21.86
C GLU A 738 10.90 -28.34 21.78
N TYR A 739 10.64 -27.05 22.05
CA TYR A 739 9.32 -26.45 21.85
C TYR A 739 8.82 -26.56 20.40
N LEU A 740 9.68 -26.21 19.43
CA LEU A 740 9.35 -26.27 18.00
C LEU A 740 9.07 -27.70 17.55
N LYS A 741 9.85 -28.67 18.04
CA LYS A 741 9.63 -30.10 17.79
C LYS A 741 8.28 -30.58 18.33
N ARG A 742 7.93 -30.22 19.56
CA ARG A 742 6.66 -30.61 20.20
C ARG A 742 5.44 -29.98 19.52
N THR A 743 5.58 -28.76 19.02
CA THR A 743 4.49 -28.00 18.39
C THR A 743 4.44 -28.10 16.86
N LEU A 744 5.39 -28.82 16.23
CA LEU A 744 5.54 -28.93 14.78
C LEU A 744 4.21 -29.23 14.07
N MET A 745 3.45 -30.20 14.58
CA MET A 745 2.17 -30.64 14.01
C MET A 745 0.95 -29.95 14.63
N GLY A 746 1.13 -29.13 15.66
CA GLY A 746 0.07 -28.55 16.48
C GLY A 746 0.29 -28.80 17.97
N PHE A 747 -0.41 -28.08 18.83
CA PHE A 747 -0.37 -28.28 20.28
C PHE A 747 -0.97 -29.62 20.70
N GLU A 748 -0.54 -30.16 21.83
CA GLU A 748 -1.14 -31.33 22.47
C GLU A 748 -2.57 -31.04 22.93
N GLY A 749 -2.81 -29.82 23.44
CA GLY A 749 -4.11 -29.32 23.90
C GLY A 749 -4.27 -29.33 25.42
N GLN A 750 -3.28 -29.83 26.16
CA GLN A 750 -3.22 -29.67 27.61
C GLN A 750 -2.76 -28.25 27.97
N GLU A 751 -3.41 -27.65 28.98
CA GLU A 751 -3.09 -26.31 29.47
C GLU A 751 -2.72 -26.32 30.95
N ILE A 752 -1.87 -25.39 31.36
CA ILE A 752 -1.41 -25.16 32.73
C ILE A 752 -1.85 -23.76 33.16
N ALA A 753 -2.39 -23.66 34.38
CA ALA A 753 -2.72 -22.39 35.00
C ALA A 753 -1.45 -21.72 35.54
N VAL A 754 -1.20 -20.48 35.12
CA VAL A 754 -0.01 -19.69 35.48
C VAL A 754 -0.45 -18.35 36.05
N SER A 755 0.08 -18.02 37.23
CA SER A 755 -0.24 -16.76 37.91
C SER A 755 0.37 -15.55 37.19
N LEU A 756 -0.30 -14.40 37.23
CA LEU A 756 0.24 -13.17 36.64
C LEU A 756 1.53 -12.70 37.34
N SER A 757 1.71 -13.01 38.63
CA SER A 757 2.93 -12.70 39.36
C SER A 757 4.14 -13.51 38.86
N GLU A 758 3.93 -14.78 38.49
CA GLU A 758 4.97 -15.59 37.85
C GLU A 758 5.36 -15.00 36.49
N VAL A 759 4.37 -14.62 35.67
CA VAL A 759 4.61 -13.97 34.37
C VAL A 759 5.36 -12.66 34.54
N ASP A 760 4.97 -11.81 35.51
CA ASP A 760 5.63 -10.53 35.77
C ASP A 760 7.10 -10.71 36.19
N SER A 761 7.36 -11.70 37.05
CA SER A 761 8.71 -12.04 37.50
C SER A 761 9.60 -12.56 36.36
N ILE A 762 9.04 -13.32 35.41
CA ILE A 762 9.76 -13.77 34.21
C ILE A 762 10.00 -12.59 33.26
N ALA A 763 9.00 -11.73 33.07
CA ALA A 763 9.17 -10.53 32.24
C ALA A 763 10.27 -9.60 32.78
N GLU A 764 10.39 -9.47 34.10
CA GLU A 764 11.47 -8.70 34.72
C GLU A 764 12.85 -9.31 34.48
N SER A 765 13.01 -10.64 34.56
CA SER A 765 14.30 -11.27 34.26
C SER A 765 14.67 -11.13 32.78
N PHE A 766 13.68 -11.19 31.88
CA PHE A 766 13.91 -10.93 30.44
C PHE A 766 14.37 -9.50 30.19
N LEU A 767 13.70 -8.51 30.80
CA LEU A 767 14.10 -7.10 30.68
C LEU A 767 15.53 -6.86 31.15
N LYS A 768 15.93 -7.43 32.30
CA LYS A 768 17.31 -7.33 32.81
C LYS A 768 18.34 -7.89 31.83
N LYS A 769 18.05 -9.04 31.21
CA LYS A 769 18.94 -9.66 30.21
C LYS A 769 19.02 -8.80 28.94
N ILE A 770 17.88 -8.31 28.45
CA ILE A 770 17.80 -7.44 27.26
C ILE A 770 18.57 -6.13 27.49
N ASP A 771 18.38 -5.47 28.64
CA ASP A 771 19.08 -4.24 28.96
C ASP A 771 20.60 -4.44 29.07
N SER A 772 21.04 -5.60 29.55
CA SER A 772 22.46 -5.98 29.54
C SER A 772 23.00 -6.08 28.11
N GLY A 773 22.26 -6.71 27.20
CA GLY A 773 22.60 -6.80 25.77
C GLY A 773 22.66 -5.44 25.09
N LEU A 774 21.63 -4.61 25.25
CA LEU A 774 21.53 -3.29 24.64
C LEU A 774 22.66 -2.36 25.08
N LYS A 775 23.14 -2.46 26.33
CA LYS A 775 24.31 -1.70 26.81
C LYS A 775 25.57 -1.98 25.98
N LYS A 776 25.74 -3.20 25.48
CA LYS A 776 26.89 -3.56 24.62
C LYS A 776 26.76 -3.01 23.20
N ALA A 777 25.53 -2.85 22.71
CA ALA A 777 25.26 -2.25 21.41
C ALA A 777 25.47 -0.73 21.38
N TYR A 778 25.60 -0.08 22.53
CA TYR A 778 25.74 1.37 22.63
C TYR A 778 27.17 1.82 22.33
N ASP A 779 27.35 2.60 21.27
CA ASP A 779 28.62 3.26 20.95
C ASP A 779 28.79 4.50 21.83
N THR A 780 29.69 4.43 22.82
CA THR A 780 29.97 5.54 23.74
C THR A 780 30.62 6.74 23.05
N THR A 781 31.28 6.55 21.91
CA THR A 781 31.92 7.63 21.14
C THR A 781 30.87 8.42 20.38
N ARG A 782 29.98 7.72 19.67
CA ARG A 782 28.91 8.35 18.86
C ARG A 782 27.64 8.64 19.65
N LYS A 783 27.51 8.07 20.84
CA LYS A 783 26.32 8.15 21.71
C LYS A 783 25.04 7.63 21.05
N LEU A 784 25.18 6.56 20.27
CA LEU A 784 24.12 5.95 19.46
C LEU A 784 24.25 4.42 19.49
N TYR A 785 23.16 3.71 19.22
CA TYR A 785 23.14 2.25 19.17
C TYR A 785 23.47 1.71 17.78
N PHE A 786 24.27 0.65 17.70
CA PHE A 786 24.40 -0.17 16.49
C PHE A 786 23.15 -1.00 16.27
N SER A 787 22.70 -1.08 15.02
CA SER A 787 21.45 -1.76 14.65
C SER A 787 21.65 -3.23 14.32
N TYR A 788 22.73 -3.54 13.59
CA TYR A 788 22.96 -4.86 13.01
C TYR A 788 24.37 -5.37 13.32
N PHE A 789 24.49 -6.69 13.42
CA PHE A 789 25.73 -7.36 13.78
C PHE A 789 25.95 -8.59 12.91
N ILE A 790 27.21 -8.89 12.61
CA ILE A 790 27.68 -10.18 12.09
C ILE A 790 28.20 -10.99 13.28
N ASN A 791 27.81 -12.26 13.40
CA ASN A 791 28.31 -13.16 14.43
C ASN A 791 29.19 -14.23 13.77
N GLU A 792 30.48 -13.96 13.64
CA GLU A 792 31.42 -14.86 12.96
C GLU A 792 31.82 -16.01 13.90
N VAL A 793 31.62 -17.25 13.46
CA VAL A 793 32.07 -18.43 14.21
C VAL A 793 33.59 -18.57 14.09
N THR A 794 34.28 -18.58 15.22
CA THR A 794 35.75 -18.67 15.30
C THR A 794 36.24 -20.06 15.70
N GLU A 795 35.41 -20.82 16.42
CA GLU A 795 35.66 -22.22 16.77
C GLU A 795 34.38 -23.05 16.57
N TYR A 796 34.51 -24.26 16.03
CA TYR A 796 33.38 -25.17 15.83
C TYR A 796 33.80 -26.65 15.89
N GLU A 797 32.84 -27.53 16.20
CA GLU A 797 32.97 -28.98 16.07
C GLU A 797 32.24 -29.48 14.82
N ASN A 798 32.78 -30.49 14.15
CA ASN A 798 32.08 -31.14 13.05
C ASN A 798 30.92 -31.99 13.59
N VAL A 799 29.75 -31.91 12.95
CA VAL A 799 28.61 -32.80 13.19
C VAL A 799 28.54 -33.82 12.04
N GLU A 800 27.88 -34.96 12.25
CA GLU A 800 27.67 -35.94 11.17
C GLU A 800 27.03 -35.28 9.94
N ALA A 801 27.49 -35.69 8.75
CA ALA A 801 27.03 -35.11 7.49
C ALA A 801 25.53 -35.39 7.30
N HIS A 802 24.75 -34.33 7.11
CA HIS A 802 23.35 -34.42 6.70
C HIS A 802 23.25 -34.36 5.17
N GLU A 803 22.06 -34.67 4.63
CA GLU A 803 21.74 -34.70 3.18
C GLU A 803 22.08 -33.40 2.42
N HIS A 804 22.37 -32.31 3.14
CA HIS A 804 22.64 -30.97 2.61
C HIS A 804 24.05 -30.43 2.87
N GLY A 805 24.97 -31.25 3.40
CA GLY A 805 26.40 -30.92 3.55
C GLY A 805 26.98 -31.19 4.94
N HIS A 806 28.28 -30.88 5.09
CA HIS A 806 28.99 -30.92 6.37
C HIS A 806 28.49 -29.79 7.28
N CYS A 807 27.67 -30.15 8.27
CA CYS A 807 27.19 -29.21 9.27
C CYS A 807 28.15 -29.12 10.45
N VAL A 808 28.13 -28.00 11.17
CA VAL A 808 29.01 -27.75 12.32
C VAL A 808 28.24 -27.27 13.54
N LYS A 809 28.79 -27.52 14.72
CA LYS A 809 28.35 -26.96 15.99
C LYS A 809 29.28 -25.81 16.40
N PRO A 810 28.83 -24.54 16.35
CA PRO A 810 29.62 -23.42 16.83
C PRO A 810 29.98 -23.53 18.31
N LYS A 811 31.19 -23.11 18.67
CA LYS A 811 31.75 -23.09 20.04
C LYS A 811 32.13 -21.69 20.51
N GLU A 812 32.60 -20.86 19.59
CA GLU A 812 33.00 -19.48 19.88
C GLU A 812 32.57 -18.55 18.75
N PHE A 813 32.24 -17.31 19.10
CA PHE A 813 31.79 -16.27 18.17
C PHE A 813 32.56 -14.96 18.36
N SER A 814 32.83 -14.26 17.26
CA SER A 814 33.30 -12.88 17.22
C SER A 814 32.22 -11.99 16.62
N GLN A 815 31.62 -11.14 17.45
CA GLN A 815 30.58 -10.22 16.99
C GLN A 815 31.19 -8.93 16.42
N LYS A 816 30.69 -8.51 15.25
CA LYS A 816 31.12 -7.29 14.54
C LYS A 816 29.91 -6.41 14.24
N PRO A 817 29.82 -5.18 14.79
CA PRO A 817 28.74 -4.26 14.46
C PRO A 817 28.89 -3.74 13.03
N LEU A 818 27.77 -3.59 12.33
CA LEU A 818 27.71 -2.81 11.09
C LEU A 818 27.72 -1.30 11.42
N PRO A 819 28.01 -0.43 10.43
CA PRO A 819 27.83 1.02 10.56
C PRO A 819 26.43 1.41 11.05
N LEU A 820 26.25 2.66 11.49
CA LEU A 820 24.96 3.13 12.01
C LEU A 820 23.85 3.03 10.96
N PHE A 821 22.66 2.61 11.38
CA PHE A 821 21.41 2.70 10.62
C PHE A 821 20.42 3.56 11.38
N LEU A 822 19.60 4.33 10.67
CA LEU A 822 18.57 5.17 11.29
C LEU A 822 17.54 4.31 12.04
N GLU A 823 17.31 3.09 11.58
CA GLU A 823 16.35 2.15 12.14
C GLU A 823 16.60 1.85 13.63
N GLY A 824 17.81 1.46 14.03
CA GLY A 824 18.09 1.18 15.45
C GLY A 824 17.87 2.41 16.33
N ILE A 825 18.03 3.62 15.78
CA ILE A 825 17.74 4.85 16.51
C ILE A 825 16.23 5.04 16.70
N VAL A 826 15.44 4.82 15.66
CA VAL A 826 13.96 4.82 15.76
C VAL A 826 13.51 3.88 16.86
N HIS A 827 14.02 2.65 16.88
CA HIS A 827 13.63 1.66 17.87
C HIS A 827 14.11 2.01 19.29
N SER A 828 15.29 2.61 19.44
CA SER A 828 15.75 3.12 20.74
C SER A 828 14.84 4.24 21.28
N LEU A 829 14.36 5.15 20.41
CA LEU A 829 13.44 6.22 20.79
C LEU A 829 12.06 5.71 21.20
N ARG A 830 11.62 4.55 20.70
CA ARG A 830 10.33 3.93 21.09
C ARG A 830 10.28 3.46 22.54
N VAL A 831 11.44 3.19 23.14
CA VAL A 831 11.58 2.75 24.54
C VAL A 831 12.26 3.81 25.41
N THR A 832 12.49 5.00 24.88
CA THR A 832 13.05 6.14 25.63
C THR A 832 11.90 6.84 26.36
N GLU A 833 12.02 7.01 27.68
CA GLU A 833 11.01 7.69 28.50
C GLU A 833 11.39 9.15 28.81
N ASP A 834 12.69 9.43 28.92
CA ASP A 834 13.20 10.75 29.24
C ASP A 834 13.38 11.62 27.99
N GLN A 835 12.69 12.77 27.98
CA GLN A 835 12.77 13.75 26.90
C GLN A 835 14.20 14.31 26.73
N ALA A 836 14.95 14.48 27.83
CA ALA A 836 16.32 14.99 27.73
C ALA A 836 17.25 13.98 27.06
N GLU A 837 17.09 12.69 27.34
CA GLU A 837 17.81 11.63 26.63
C GLU A 837 17.41 11.52 25.15
N ALA A 838 16.11 11.59 24.84
CA ALA A 838 15.64 11.62 23.44
C ALA A 838 16.27 12.80 22.68
N LYS A 839 16.40 13.97 23.31
CA LYS A 839 17.04 15.16 22.74
C LYS A 839 18.53 14.94 22.48
N LYS A 840 19.26 14.25 23.37
CA LYS A 840 20.67 13.87 23.15
C LYS A 840 20.82 12.91 21.97
N ILE A 841 19.92 11.94 21.84
CA ILE A 841 19.89 11.03 20.69
C ILE A 841 19.72 11.84 19.40
N PHE A 842 18.73 12.75 19.34
CA PHE A 842 18.52 13.64 18.19
C PHE A 842 19.77 14.44 17.81
N GLN A 843 20.41 15.09 18.79
CA GLN A 843 21.64 15.84 18.56
C GLN A 843 22.77 14.95 18.03
N SER A 844 22.89 13.74 18.56
CA SER A 844 23.92 12.76 18.17
C SER A 844 23.68 12.26 16.74
N VAL A 845 22.42 12.04 16.32
CA VAL A 845 22.09 11.71 14.92
C VAL A 845 22.53 12.82 13.98
N ARG A 846 22.24 14.10 14.28
CA ARG A 846 22.69 15.26 13.48
C ARG A 846 24.21 15.45 13.47
N GLY A 847 24.89 14.95 14.51
CA GLY A 847 26.35 14.88 14.59
C GLY A 847 26.96 13.74 13.78
N SER A 848 26.17 12.74 13.40
CA SER A 848 26.63 11.52 12.74
C SER A 848 26.59 11.57 11.21
N PRO A 849 27.20 10.60 10.51
CA PRO A 849 27.04 10.42 9.07
C PRO A 849 25.61 10.12 8.61
N LEU A 850 24.64 9.87 9.50
CA LEU A 850 23.23 9.67 9.13
C LEU A 850 22.55 10.97 8.70
N TYR A 851 23.08 12.15 9.04
CA TYR A 851 22.46 13.41 8.67
C TYR A 851 23.08 13.99 7.39
N ASP A 852 22.26 14.14 6.36
CA ASP A 852 22.62 14.81 5.12
C ASP A 852 22.60 16.33 5.33
N ARG A 853 23.78 16.94 5.45
CA ARG A 853 23.91 18.38 5.72
C ARG A 853 23.46 19.25 4.54
N LYS A 854 23.60 18.78 3.29
CA LYS A 854 23.22 19.52 2.08
C LYS A 854 21.70 19.62 1.96
N LEU A 855 21.01 18.52 2.23
CA LEU A 855 19.56 18.41 2.09
C LEU A 855 18.80 18.69 3.39
N ARG A 856 19.48 18.62 4.55
CA ARG A 856 18.90 18.71 5.91
C ARG A 856 17.90 17.60 6.17
N MET A 857 18.26 16.39 5.78
CA MET A 857 17.43 15.18 5.81
C MET A 857 18.25 14.01 6.36
N TYR A 858 17.61 12.88 6.64
CA TYR A 858 18.22 11.73 7.29
C TYR A 858 18.42 10.58 6.31
N LYS A 859 19.67 10.15 6.15
CA LYS A 859 20.04 8.95 5.40
C LYS A 859 19.65 7.71 6.19
N VAL A 860 19.24 6.65 5.48
CA VAL A 860 18.81 5.40 6.09
C VAL A 860 19.95 4.63 6.77
N ASN A 861 21.18 4.80 6.27
CA ASN A 861 22.39 4.22 6.87
C ASN A 861 23.62 5.12 6.64
N ALA A 862 24.65 4.89 7.46
CA ALA A 862 25.99 5.44 7.30
C ALA A 862 26.77 4.63 6.24
N PRO A 863 27.92 5.15 5.74
CA PRO A 863 28.67 4.48 4.67
C PRO A 863 29.01 3.02 4.96
N LEU A 864 28.66 2.14 4.02
CA LEU A 864 28.92 0.70 4.09
C LEU A 864 30.20 0.26 3.40
N LYS A 865 31.01 1.19 2.88
CA LYS A 865 32.20 0.89 2.05
C LYS A 865 33.20 -0.10 2.67
N ASP A 866 33.29 -0.13 3.99
CA ASP A 866 34.24 -0.98 4.72
C ASP A 866 33.63 -2.35 5.09
N MET A 867 32.36 -2.59 4.75
CA MET A 867 31.66 -3.85 5.00
C MET A 867 31.81 -4.86 3.85
N PRO A 868 31.74 -6.17 4.15
CA PRO A 868 31.78 -7.23 3.13
C PRO A 868 30.55 -7.16 2.21
N GLU A 869 30.69 -7.61 0.96
CA GLU A 869 29.58 -7.68 -0.01
C GLU A 869 28.50 -8.70 0.41
N GLU A 870 28.91 -9.69 1.19
CA GLU A 870 28.09 -10.77 1.73
C GLU A 870 26.97 -10.28 2.67
N ILE A 871 27.01 -9.03 3.16
CA ILE A 871 25.90 -8.49 3.97
C ILE A 871 24.60 -8.33 3.15
N GLY A 872 24.71 -8.24 1.82
CA GLY A 872 23.57 -8.16 0.92
C GLY A 872 23.68 -7.06 -0.13
N ARG A 873 22.64 -6.96 -0.97
CA ARG A 873 22.61 -6.08 -2.15
C ARG A 873 22.80 -4.58 -1.83
N CYS A 874 22.54 -4.14 -0.60
CA CYS A 874 22.82 -2.75 -0.21
C CYS A 874 24.30 -2.37 -0.37
N ARG A 875 25.24 -3.32 -0.20
CA ARG A 875 26.67 -3.03 -0.30
C ARG A 875 27.11 -2.71 -1.74
N VAL A 876 26.40 -3.23 -2.75
CA VAL A 876 26.72 -2.99 -4.17
C VAL A 876 26.02 -1.76 -4.74
N PHE A 877 24.98 -1.25 -4.08
CA PHE A 877 24.33 -0.02 -4.52
C PHE A 877 25.26 1.17 -4.31
N THR A 878 25.29 2.07 -5.29
CA THR A 878 26.00 3.35 -5.17
C THR A 878 25.45 4.13 -3.98
N PRO A 879 26.31 4.73 -3.12
CA PRO A 879 25.85 5.58 -2.02
C PRO A 879 24.88 6.66 -2.48
N GLY A 880 23.79 6.86 -1.75
CA GLY A 880 22.70 7.78 -2.09
C GLY A 880 21.64 7.19 -3.02
N TRP A 881 21.77 5.93 -3.46
CA TRP A 881 20.84 5.24 -4.36
C TRP A 881 20.20 4.02 -3.71
N LEU A 882 18.91 3.81 -3.99
CA LEU A 882 18.11 2.73 -3.40
C LEU A 882 18.29 2.70 -1.88
N GLU A 883 18.45 1.55 -1.24
CA GLU A 883 18.57 1.49 0.22
C GLU A 883 19.92 1.96 0.75
N ASN A 884 20.98 2.17 -0.05
CA ASN A 884 22.31 2.53 0.48
C ASN A 884 22.52 4.05 0.57
N GLU A 885 22.61 4.59 1.79
CA GLU A 885 22.87 6.01 2.10
C GLU A 885 21.85 6.98 1.46
N SER A 886 20.72 6.51 0.94
CA SER A 886 19.66 7.40 0.45
C SER A 886 18.82 7.95 1.60
N ILE A 887 17.99 8.95 1.31
CA ILE A 887 16.95 9.41 2.23
C ILE A 887 15.72 8.55 2.01
N TRP A 888 15.59 7.47 2.78
CA TRP A 888 14.47 6.54 2.67
C TRP A 888 13.28 7.05 3.48
N LEU A 889 12.29 7.62 2.79
CA LEU A 889 11.20 8.40 3.39
C LEU A 889 10.43 7.63 4.47
N HIS A 890 10.25 6.32 4.29
CA HIS A 890 9.55 5.53 5.31
C HIS A 890 10.29 5.52 6.65
N MET A 891 11.61 5.33 6.66
CA MET A 891 12.39 5.31 7.90
C MET A 891 12.58 6.71 8.47
N GLU A 892 12.78 7.71 7.60
CA GLU A 892 12.84 9.12 8.01
C GLU A 892 11.54 9.57 8.69
N TYR A 893 10.38 9.14 8.17
CA TYR A 893 9.09 9.47 8.76
C TYR A 893 8.86 8.73 10.08
N LYS A 894 9.34 7.49 10.21
CA LYS A 894 9.36 6.80 11.52
C LYS A 894 10.21 7.59 12.53
N TYR A 895 11.36 8.10 12.11
CA TYR A 895 12.24 8.88 12.98
C TYR A 895 11.56 10.15 13.51
N ILE A 896 11.04 11.00 12.63
CA ILE A 896 10.36 12.23 13.08
C ILE A 896 9.05 11.93 13.83
N LEU A 897 8.37 10.81 13.54
CA LEU A 897 7.22 10.34 14.31
C LEU A 897 7.63 10.03 15.77
N GLU A 898 8.78 9.41 15.98
CA GLU A 898 9.27 9.14 17.34
C GLU A 898 9.77 10.43 18.04
N LEU A 899 10.30 11.42 17.33
CA LEU A 899 10.55 12.75 17.92
C LEU A 899 9.26 13.38 18.45
N LEU A 900 8.18 13.31 17.67
CA LEU A 900 6.86 13.81 18.06
C LEU A 900 6.30 13.04 19.27
N LYS A 901 6.41 11.71 19.29
CA LYS A 901 5.96 10.87 20.41
C LYS A 901 6.75 11.09 21.71
N ASN A 902 8.02 11.48 21.60
CA ASN A 902 8.90 11.84 22.72
C ASN A 902 8.74 13.31 23.15
N GLY A 903 7.84 14.07 22.54
CA GLY A 903 7.58 15.47 22.91
C GLY A 903 8.67 16.46 22.48
N LEU A 904 9.57 16.07 21.55
CA LEU A 904 10.58 16.96 20.98
C LEU A 904 9.95 17.85 19.90
N TYR A 905 8.98 18.68 20.29
CA TYR A 905 8.16 19.44 19.35
C TYR A 905 8.95 20.48 18.57
N ASP A 906 9.87 21.19 19.20
CA ASP A 906 10.69 22.21 18.53
C ASP A 906 11.56 21.58 17.45
N GLU A 907 12.26 20.50 17.79
CA GLU A 907 13.08 19.70 16.86
C GLU A 907 12.23 19.09 15.74
N PHE A 908 11.06 18.53 16.09
CA PHE A 908 10.13 17.97 15.12
C PHE A 908 9.65 19.02 14.12
N PHE A 909 9.25 20.22 14.55
CA PHE A 909 8.77 21.27 13.65
C PHE A 909 9.87 21.98 12.86
N GLU A 910 11.11 21.93 13.33
CA GLU A 910 12.29 22.27 12.52
C GLU A 910 12.43 21.29 11.35
N ASP A 911 12.39 19.99 11.62
CA ASP A 911 12.50 18.96 10.59
C ASP A 911 11.24 18.88 9.71
N PHE A 912 10.05 19.17 10.23
CA PHE A 912 8.77 19.08 9.52
C PHE A 912 8.79 19.76 8.14
N LYS A 913 9.38 20.95 8.07
CA LYS A 913 9.48 21.72 6.80
C LYS A 913 10.63 21.26 5.91
N ASN A 914 11.69 20.67 6.48
CA ASN A 914 12.84 20.19 5.72
C ASN A 914 12.65 18.76 5.19
N VAL A 915 11.83 17.96 5.87
CA VAL A 915 11.64 16.53 5.63
C VAL A 915 10.37 16.24 4.83
N LEU A 916 9.23 16.82 5.22
CA LEU A 916 7.97 16.43 4.60
C LEU A 916 7.86 16.89 3.14
N ILE A 917 7.40 15.99 2.27
CA ILE A 917 7.21 16.20 0.82
C ILE A 917 6.44 17.47 0.44
N PRO A 918 5.33 17.89 1.10
CA PRO A 918 4.59 19.10 0.72
C PRO A 918 5.35 20.42 0.91
N PHE A 919 6.55 20.39 1.51
CA PHE A 919 7.42 21.55 1.69
C PHE A 919 8.72 21.46 0.88
N GLN A 920 8.91 20.38 0.11
CA GLN A 920 10.07 20.24 -0.77
C GLN A 920 9.97 21.18 -1.97
N ASN A 921 11.13 21.62 -2.46
CA ASN A 921 11.19 22.32 -3.74
C ASN A 921 10.77 21.34 -4.86
N PRO A 922 9.72 21.62 -5.64
CA PRO A 922 9.20 20.70 -6.65
C PRO A 922 10.17 20.45 -7.81
N GLU A 923 10.99 21.42 -8.19
CA GLU A 923 12.02 21.26 -9.24
C GLU A 923 13.14 20.33 -8.78
N ARG A 924 13.55 20.43 -7.51
CA ARG A 924 14.50 19.49 -6.89
C ARG A 924 13.89 18.09 -6.79
N TYR A 925 12.67 18.00 -6.27
CA TYR A 925 11.95 16.74 -6.03
C TYR A 925 11.58 16.00 -7.32
N GLY A 926 11.32 16.74 -8.40
CA GLY A 926 11.12 16.23 -9.75
C GLY A 926 9.72 15.70 -10.06
N ARG A 927 8.79 15.73 -9.10
CA ARG A 927 7.41 15.22 -9.22
C ARG A 927 6.44 15.96 -8.29
N SER A 928 5.19 15.54 -8.24
CA SER A 928 4.15 16.18 -7.40
C SER A 928 4.52 16.17 -5.92
N ILE A 929 4.51 17.35 -5.28
CA ILE A 929 4.74 17.49 -3.82
C ILE A 929 3.55 16.98 -2.98
N LEU A 930 2.52 16.43 -3.61
CA LEU A 930 1.42 15.77 -2.92
C LEU A 930 1.63 14.25 -2.82
N GLU A 931 2.49 13.69 -3.68
CA GLU A 931 2.70 12.25 -3.81
C GLU A 931 4.04 11.86 -3.17
N ASN A 932 4.04 10.86 -2.29
CA ASN A 932 5.30 10.36 -1.73
C ASN A 932 6.17 9.65 -2.78
N SER A 933 7.44 9.48 -2.43
CA SER A 933 8.38 8.56 -3.08
C SER A 933 8.79 7.48 -2.06
N SER A 934 9.55 6.48 -2.47
CA SER A 934 10.17 5.57 -1.47
C SER A 934 11.43 6.20 -0.91
N PHE A 935 12.24 6.82 -1.77
CA PHE A 935 13.45 7.51 -1.37
C PHE A 935 13.70 8.77 -2.17
N LEU A 936 14.52 9.66 -1.60
CA LEU A 936 15.18 10.77 -2.29
C LEU A 936 16.67 10.43 -2.40
N VAL A 937 17.28 10.80 -3.53
CA VAL A 937 18.72 10.67 -3.73
C VAL A 937 19.43 11.62 -2.77
N SER A 938 20.31 11.09 -1.92
CA SER A 938 21.05 11.92 -0.96
C SER A 938 22.25 12.61 -1.62
N SER A 939 22.92 13.46 -0.86
CA SER A 939 24.16 14.12 -1.29
C SER A 939 25.38 13.20 -1.38
N ALA A 940 25.24 11.93 -0.98
CA ALA A 940 26.28 10.92 -1.16
C ALA A 940 26.36 10.38 -2.61
N PHE A 941 25.32 10.63 -3.42
CA PHE A 941 25.30 10.15 -4.81
C PHE A 941 26.28 10.94 -5.69
N PRO A 942 26.97 10.31 -6.66
CA PRO A 942 27.94 11.03 -7.49
C PRO A 942 27.32 12.10 -8.41
N ASP A 943 26.09 11.88 -8.88
CA ASP A 943 25.40 12.84 -9.76
C ASP A 943 24.64 13.89 -8.95
N GLU A 944 25.26 15.07 -8.81
CA GLU A 944 24.70 16.21 -8.09
C GLU A 944 23.35 16.70 -8.63
N THR A 945 23.03 16.45 -9.91
CA THR A 945 21.78 16.89 -10.52
C THR A 945 20.56 16.13 -9.98
N LEU A 946 20.80 14.98 -9.37
CA LEU A 946 19.77 14.13 -8.77
C LEU A 946 19.58 14.38 -7.27
N HIS A 947 20.44 15.15 -6.59
CA HIS A 947 20.32 15.32 -5.14
C HIS A 947 18.95 15.91 -4.73
N GLY A 948 18.23 15.19 -3.89
CA GLY A 948 16.86 15.50 -3.46
C GLY A 948 15.75 15.09 -4.44
N ASN A 949 16.08 14.43 -5.55
CA ASN A 949 15.10 13.92 -6.51
C ASN A 949 14.41 12.66 -5.96
N GLY A 950 13.08 12.61 -6.03
CA GLY A 950 12.29 11.47 -5.56
C GLY A 950 12.24 10.33 -6.58
N PHE A 951 12.20 9.08 -6.09
CA PHE A 951 12.04 7.87 -6.89
C PHE A 951 11.07 6.87 -6.23
N VAL A 952 10.43 6.06 -7.07
CA VAL A 952 9.54 4.97 -6.67
C VAL A 952 8.24 5.48 -6.02
N ALA A 953 7.29 5.86 -6.85
CA ALA A 953 6.11 6.65 -6.48
C ALA A 953 5.15 6.00 -5.45
N ARG A 954 4.59 6.86 -4.61
CA ARG A 954 3.36 6.79 -3.79
C ARG A 954 3.25 5.70 -2.75
N LEU A 955 3.21 4.41 -3.15
CA LEU A 955 2.87 3.28 -2.27
C LEU A 955 4.01 2.89 -1.32
N SER A 956 4.52 3.88 -0.59
CA SER A 956 5.57 3.80 0.43
C SER A 956 4.95 3.70 1.82
N GLY A 957 5.70 3.16 2.78
CA GLY A 957 5.25 3.09 4.17
C GLY A 957 5.20 4.44 4.86
N SER A 958 5.82 5.45 4.25
CA SER A 958 5.73 6.85 4.70
C SER A 958 4.27 7.35 4.79
N THR A 959 3.34 6.80 4.02
CA THR A 959 1.91 7.19 4.09
C THR A 959 1.28 6.80 5.43
N ALA A 960 1.55 5.58 5.92
CA ALA A 960 1.08 5.11 7.23
C ALA A 960 1.71 5.92 8.37
N GLU A 961 3.00 6.24 8.26
CA GLU A 961 3.68 7.06 9.27
C GLU A 961 3.16 8.49 9.28
N PHE A 962 2.94 9.10 8.11
CA PHE A 962 2.38 10.44 8.02
C PHE A 962 0.96 10.52 8.61
N ILE A 963 0.10 9.53 8.35
CA ILE A 963 -1.24 9.47 8.97
C ILE A 963 -1.12 9.41 10.50
N SER A 964 -0.17 8.65 11.04
CA SER A 964 0.09 8.61 12.48
C SER A 964 0.62 9.95 13.01
N ILE A 965 1.50 10.63 12.28
CA ILE A 965 1.96 11.99 12.59
C ILE A 965 0.77 12.96 12.63
N TRP A 966 -0.08 12.95 11.60
CA TRP A 966 -1.26 13.80 11.50
C TRP A 966 -2.24 13.55 12.65
N LEU A 967 -2.55 12.30 12.97
CA LEU A 967 -3.39 11.94 14.13
C LEU A 967 -2.79 12.47 15.43
N LEU A 968 -1.49 12.28 15.67
CA LEU A 968 -0.83 12.74 16.89
C LEU A 968 -0.80 14.27 17.00
N MET A 969 -0.52 14.98 15.90
CA MET A 969 -0.54 16.44 15.85
C MET A 969 -1.93 17.00 16.14
N CYS A 970 -2.97 16.38 15.57
CA CYS A 970 -4.34 16.90 15.66
C CYS A 970 -5.04 16.49 16.96
N VAL A 971 -4.78 15.28 17.47
CA VAL A 971 -5.57 14.65 18.55
C VAL A 971 -4.74 14.40 19.80
N GLY A 972 -3.49 13.97 19.66
CA GLY A 972 -2.61 13.54 20.76
C GLY A 972 -2.50 12.02 20.92
N LYS A 973 -1.61 11.54 21.81
CA LYS A 973 -1.20 10.13 21.93
C LYS A 973 -2.27 9.17 22.48
N LYS A 974 -3.00 9.58 23.53
CA LYS A 974 -4.02 8.77 24.21
C LYS A 974 -5.25 9.65 24.50
N PRO A 975 -6.08 9.97 23.49
CA PRO A 975 -7.16 10.92 23.68
C PRO A 975 -8.31 10.34 24.50
N PHE A 976 -8.57 9.03 24.42
CA PHE A 976 -9.53 8.36 25.30
C PHE A 976 -8.81 7.69 26.47
N TYR A 977 -9.38 7.84 27.67
CA TYR A 977 -8.89 7.19 28.89
C TYR A 977 -10.05 6.98 29.87
N LEU A 978 -9.79 6.21 30.93
CA LEU A 978 -10.71 6.02 32.04
C LEU A 978 -10.32 6.92 33.21
N ASP A 979 -11.29 7.64 33.78
CA ASP A 979 -11.09 8.38 35.02
C ASP A 979 -11.06 7.45 36.25
N LYS A 980 -10.88 8.04 37.44
CA LYS A 980 -10.87 7.33 38.72
C LYS A 980 -12.14 6.52 39.01
N ASP A 981 -13.27 6.92 38.41
CA ASP A 981 -14.58 6.26 38.56
C ASP A 981 -14.84 5.27 37.40
N LYS A 982 -13.80 4.93 36.61
CA LYS A 982 -13.85 4.07 35.43
C LYS A 982 -14.80 4.58 34.33
N LYS A 983 -15.06 5.88 34.27
CA LYS A 983 -15.84 6.50 33.19
C LYS A 983 -14.93 6.91 32.05
N LEU A 984 -15.44 6.71 30.83
CA LEU A 984 -14.74 7.13 29.61
C LEU A 984 -14.64 8.66 29.55
N CYS A 985 -13.44 9.15 29.34
CA CYS A 985 -13.11 10.54 29.09
C CYS A 985 -12.43 10.70 27.73
N LEU A 986 -12.59 11.87 27.13
CA LEU A 986 -11.90 12.31 25.91
C LEU A 986 -11.19 13.64 26.20
N GLU A 987 -9.90 13.72 25.91
CA GLU A 987 -9.10 14.93 26.00
C GLU A 987 -8.24 15.08 24.74
N PHE A 988 -8.37 16.24 24.07
CA PHE A 988 -7.54 16.58 22.92
C PHE A 988 -6.22 17.19 23.41
N LYS A 989 -5.09 16.75 22.86
CA LYS A 989 -3.74 17.28 23.17
C LYS A 989 -2.99 17.60 21.87
N PRO A 990 -3.43 18.62 21.12
CA PRO A 990 -2.83 18.95 19.84
C PRO A 990 -1.40 19.47 20.00
N ALA A 991 -0.53 19.10 19.06
CA ALA A 991 0.79 19.70 18.86
C ALA A 991 0.78 20.40 17.50
N LEU A 992 0.39 21.69 17.50
CA LEU A 992 0.20 22.51 16.30
C LEU A 992 0.94 23.83 16.48
N PRO A 993 1.87 24.17 15.59
CA PRO A 993 2.53 25.47 15.62
C PRO A 993 1.58 26.56 15.10
N SER A 994 1.77 27.75 15.62
CA SER A 994 1.12 29.03 15.30
C SER A 994 0.96 29.30 13.80
N TRP A 995 1.93 28.86 13.00
CA TRP A 995 1.92 29.06 11.56
C TRP A 995 0.90 28.19 10.83
N LEU A 996 0.38 27.09 11.40
CA LEU A 996 -0.66 26.24 10.81
C LEU A 996 -2.08 26.81 10.93
N PHE A 997 -2.31 27.76 11.85
CA PHE A 997 -3.60 28.40 12.01
C PHE A 997 -3.87 29.39 10.86
N SER A 998 -5.07 29.33 10.30
CA SER A 998 -5.51 30.16 9.17
C SER A 998 -5.31 31.65 9.45
N GLN A 999 -4.95 32.42 8.42
CA GLN A 999 -4.80 33.88 8.58
C GLN A 999 -6.06 34.66 8.18
N LYS A 1000 -6.93 34.02 7.40
CA LYS A 1000 -8.15 34.59 6.83
C LYS A 1000 -9.28 33.58 6.99
N ALA A 1001 -10.51 34.06 7.03
CA ALA A 1001 -11.68 33.19 6.97
C ALA A 1001 -11.75 32.50 5.60
N GLN A 1002 -11.99 31.19 5.60
CA GLN A 1002 -12.08 30.38 4.39
C GLN A 1002 -12.93 29.13 4.66
N ASN A 1003 -13.66 28.63 3.66
CA ASN A 1003 -14.45 27.39 3.76
C ASN A 1003 -15.47 27.38 4.93
N GLY A 1004 -16.05 28.55 5.24
CA GLY A 1004 -16.98 28.69 6.38
C GLY A 1004 -16.32 28.62 7.77
N LEU A 1005 -14.98 28.59 7.83
CA LEU A 1005 -14.19 28.66 9.06
C LEU A 1005 -13.68 30.10 9.26
N PRO A 1006 -13.68 30.62 10.51
CA PRO A 1006 -13.12 31.94 10.79
C PRO A 1006 -11.59 31.98 10.60
N LYS A 1007 -11.01 33.17 10.64
CA LYS A 1007 -9.55 33.30 10.73
C LYS A 1007 -9.04 32.71 12.05
N ASN A 1008 -7.74 32.44 12.12
CA ASN A 1008 -7.05 31.93 13.30
C ASN A 1008 -7.52 30.53 13.74
N THR A 1009 -7.87 29.68 12.77
CA THR A 1009 -8.36 28.32 13.03
C THR A 1009 -7.52 27.23 12.37
N PHE A 1010 -7.54 26.05 12.95
CA PHE A 1010 -7.15 24.80 12.32
C PHE A 1010 -8.32 23.82 12.45
N ALA A 1011 -8.70 23.14 11.38
CA ALA A 1011 -9.79 22.18 11.44
C ALA A 1011 -9.43 20.85 10.78
N PHE A 1012 -10.00 19.75 11.30
CA PHE A 1012 -9.77 18.41 10.76
C PHE A 1012 -10.96 17.48 11.05
N LYS A 1013 -11.07 16.41 10.26
CA LYS A 1013 -12.03 15.33 10.47
C LYS A 1013 -11.54 14.34 11.54
N PHE A 1014 -12.32 14.17 12.59
CA PHE A 1014 -12.09 13.19 13.65
C PHE A 1014 -13.13 12.06 13.56
N LEU A 1015 -12.69 10.81 13.70
CA LEU A 1015 -13.54 9.62 13.63
C LEU A 1015 -14.48 9.63 12.40
N THR A 1016 -13.94 10.00 11.24
CA THR A 1016 -14.60 10.01 9.91
C THR A 1016 -15.69 11.08 9.71
N LYS A 1017 -16.41 11.46 10.76
CA LYS A 1017 -17.63 12.28 10.64
C LYS A 1017 -17.52 13.64 11.31
N THR A 1018 -16.90 13.71 12.48
CA THR A 1018 -16.92 14.90 13.33
C THR A 1018 -15.88 15.92 12.86
N LEU A 1019 -16.32 17.14 12.54
CA LEU A 1019 -15.41 18.24 12.25
C LEU A 1019 -14.91 18.86 13.56
N VAL A 1020 -13.62 18.77 13.86
CA VAL A 1020 -13.01 19.43 15.02
C VAL A 1020 -12.37 20.74 14.55
N VAL A 1021 -12.65 21.84 15.24
CA VAL A 1021 -12.14 23.18 14.93
C VAL A 1021 -11.45 23.77 16.15
N TYR A 1022 -10.15 23.98 16.06
CA TYR A 1022 -9.38 24.73 17.06
C TYR A 1022 -9.44 26.23 16.74
N HIS A 1023 -9.95 27.04 17.67
CA HIS A 1023 -10.00 28.50 17.59
C HIS A 1023 -8.88 29.11 18.42
N ASN A 1024 -7.89 29.73 17.77
CA ASN A 1024 -6.68 30.22 18.43
C ASN A 1024 -6.46 31.70 18.14
N GLN A 1025 -7.22 32.59 18.80
CA GLN A 1025 -7.24 34.01 18.47
C GLN A 1025 -5.87 34.70 18.54
N LYS A 1026 -4.99 34.22 19.43
CA LYS A 1026 -3.63 34.75 19.59
C LYS A 1026 -2.59 34.07 18.68
N ARG A 1027 -3.01 33.04 17.91
CA ARG A 1027 -2.14 32.19 17.08
C ARG A 1027 -0.88 31.75 17.82
N LYS A 1028 -1.03 31.25 19.05
CA LYS A 1028 0.08 30.67 19.80
C LYS A 1028 0.33 29.22 19.37
N ASP A 1029 1.54 28.72 19.57
CA ASP A 1029 1.78 27.28 19.46
C ASP A 1029 0.92 26.55 20.53
N THR A 1030 0.48 25.32 20.26
CA THR A 1030 -0.29 24.52 21.24
C THR A 1030 0.60 23.62 22.10
N PHE A 1031 1.91 23.76 21.97
CA PHE A 1031 2.93 23.04 22.72
C PHE A 1031 3.95 24.02 23.32
N GLY A 1032 4.80 23.52 24.23
CA GLY A 1032 5.82 24.31 24.91
C GLY A 1032 5.32 25.15 26.11
N PRO A 1033 6.20 25.91 26.78
CA PRO A 1033 5.88 26.59 28.04
C PRO A 1033 4.80 27.67 27.92
N GLN A 1034 4.66 28.28 26.73
CA GLN A 1034 3.68 29.34 26.46
C GLN A 1034 2.49 28.84 25.62
N ALA A 1035 2.26 27.52 25.60
CA ALA A 1035 1.23 26.86 24.82
C ALA A 1035 -0.16 27.50 25.00
N ALA A 1036 -0.91 27.57 23.91
CA ALA A 1036 -2.32 27.91 23.93
C ALA A 1036 -3.09 26.87 24.76
N LYS A 1037 -3.88 27.32 25.74
CA LYS A 1037 -4.65 26.42 26.63
C LYS A 1037 -6.11 26.36 26.25
N MET A 1038 -6.71 25.17 26.33
CA MET A 1038 -8.14 24.96 26.14
C MET A 1038 -8.94 25.67 27.23
N LYS A 1039 -9.93 26.46 26.81
CA LYS A 1039 -10.85 27.17 27.71
C LYS A 1039 -12.26 26.61 27.68
N GLU A 1040 -12.73 26.32 26.48
CA GLU A 1040 -14.13 25.98 26.23
C GLU A 1040 -14.22 25.01 25.05
N ILE A 1041 -15.08 24.02 25.19
CA ILE A 1041 -15.39 23.04 24.15
C ILE A 1041 -16.90 23.09 23.91
N THR A 1042 -17.30 23.33 22.67
CA THR A 1042 -18.69 23.24 22.23
C THR A 1042 -18.86 22.02 21.34
N ILE A 1043 -19.77 21.12 21.70
CA ILE A 1043 -20.08 19.92 20.93
C ILE A 1043 -21.46 20.10 20.30
N THR A 1044 -21.55 19.96 18.99
CA THR A 1044 -22.81 20.01 18.25
C THR A 1044 -23.21 18.60 17.81
N TYR A 1045 -24.45 18.23 18.12
CA TYR A 1045 -25.08 17.00 17.65
C TYR A 1045 -25.98 17.28 16.43
N GLY A 1046 -26.42 16.23 15.74
CA GLY A 1046 -27.11 16.35 14.43
C GLY A 1046 -28.32 17.30 14.41
N ASP A 1047 -29.03 17.45 15.51
CA ASP A 1047 -30.25 18.26 15.69
C ASP A 1047 -29.98 19.68 16.25
N THR A 1048 -28.80 20.26 16.01
CA THR A 1048 -28.36 21.60 16.48
C THR A 1048 -28.22 21.79 18.00
N THR A 1049 -28.53 20.76 18.80
CA THR A 1049 -28.29 20.78 20.25
C THR A 1049 -26.79 20.91 20.51
N ALA A 1050 -26.40 22.01 21.17
CA ALA A 1050 -25.00 22.28 21.52
C ALA A 1050 -24.80 22.13 23.03
N SER A 1051 -23.80 21.35 23.44
CA SER A 1051 -23.35 21.29 24.83
C SER A 1051 -22.03 22.03 24.98
N VAL A 1052 -21.96 22.96 25.93
CA VAL A 1052 -20.75 23.75 26.24
C VAL A 1052 -20.09 23.17 27.49
N ILE A 1053 -18.79 22.93 27.41
CA ILE A 1053 -17.96 22.39 28.49
C ILE A 1053 -16.82 23.39 28.75
N ALA A 1054 -16.82 24.00 29.93
CA ALA A 1054 -15.75 24.91 30.37
C ALA A 1054 -14.57 24.15 31.01
N ALA A 1055 -14.07 23.13 30.31
CA ALA A 1055 -12.96 22.27 30.74
C ALA A 1055 -12.22 21.68 29.53
N SER A 1056 -11.00 21.15 29.74
CA SER A 1056 -10.25 20.43 28.70
C SER A 1056 -10.70 18.98 28.51
N VAL A 1057 -11.42 18.42 29.50
CA VAL A 1057 -11.83 17.02 29.54
C VAL A 1057 -13.32 16.91 29.23
N ILE A 1058 -13.65 16.06 28.25
CA ILE A 1058 -15.02 15.67 27.92
C ILE A 1058 -15.31 14.33 28.61
N SER A 1059 -16.18 14.31 29.60
CA SER A 1059 -16.56 13.08 30.30
C SER A 1059 -17.75 12.37 29.64
N SER A 1060 -17.98 11.10 29.99
CA SER A 1060 -19.20 10.37 29.65
C SER A 1060 -20.45 11.11 30.18
N PRO A 1061 -21.57 11.19 29.42
CA PRO A 1061 -21.86 10.47 28.17
C PRO A 1061 -21.35 11.14 26.89
N ALA A 1062 -20.85 12.39 26.94
CA ALA A 1062 -20.45 13.12 25.74
C ALA A 1062 -19.26 12.45 25.01
N ALA A 1063 -18.25 11.97 25.75
CA ALA A 1063 -17.13 11.23 25.18
C ALA A 1063 -17.60 9.97 24.42
N GLN A 1064 -18.55 9.22 24.99
CA GLN A 1064 -19.14 8.04 24.36
C GLN A 1064 -19.88 8.42 23.08
N ASN A 1065 -20.70 9.48 23.13
CA ASN A 1065 -21.46 9.95 21.98
C ASN A 1065 -20.55 10.41 20.82
N ILE A 1066 -19.44 11.07 21.12
CA ILE A 1066 -18.42 11.44 20.11
C ILE A 1066 -17.82 10.18 19.49
N ARG A 1067 -17.38 9.22 20.31
CA ARG A 1067 -16.80 7.95 19.84
C ARG A 1067 -17.77 7.14 18.98
N GLU A 1068 -19.07 7.22 19.26
CA GLU A 1068 -20.14 6.59 18.48
C GLU A 1068 -20.53 7.37 17.21
N GLY A 1069 -19.88 8.52 16.94
CA GLY A 1069 -20.11 9.33 15.76
C GLY A 1069 -21.43 10.12 15.78
N LYS A 1070 -21.99 10.39 16.97
CA LYS A 1070 -23.21 11.21 17.12
C LYS A 1070 -22.92 12.72 17.02
N ALA A 1071 -21.70 13.15 17.32
CA ALA A 1071 -21.28 14.55 17.20
C ALA A 1071 -20.93 14.89 15.74
N SER A 1072 -21.53 15.97 15.21
CA SER A 1072 -21.22 16.47 13.87
C SER A 1072 -20.05 17.46 13.88
N ARG A 1073 -19.91 18.23 14.97
CA ARG A 1073 -18.87 19.26 15.10
C ARG A 1073 -18.42 19.45 16.55
N ILE A 1074 -17.13 19.76 16.75
CA ILE A 1074 -16.54 20.13 18.04
C ILE A 1074 -15.71 21.40 17.83
N ASP A 1075 -16.08 22.50 18.48
CA ASP A 1075 -15.32 23.75 18.50
C ASP A 1075 -14.55 23.86 19.81
N ILE A 1076 -13.23 24.01 19.73
CA ILE A 1076 -12.32 24.08 20.88
C ILE A 1076 -11.65 25.45 20.90
N VAL A 1077 -11.94 26.25 21.92
CA VAL A 1077 -11.37 27.60 22.09
C VAL A 1077 -10.06 27.54 22.86
N LEU A 1078 -8.98 28.04 22.24
CA LEU A 1078 -7.62 28.13 22.76
C LEU A 1078 -7.28 29.58 23.15
N SER A 1079 -6.42 29.77 24.16
CA SER A 1079 -6.20 31.07 24.83
C SER A 1079 -4.76 31.57 25.00
#